data_AF-A0A8M8V098-F1
#
_entry.id   AF-A0A8M8V098-F1
#
_cell.length_a   1.000
_cell.length_b   1.000
_cell.length_c   1.000
_cell.angle_alpha   90.00
_cell.angle_beta   90.00
_cell.angle_gamma   90.00
#
_symmetry.space_group_name_H-M   'P 1'
#
loop_
_entity.id
_entity.type
_entity.pdbx_description
1 polymer ?
#
loop_
_entity_poly.entity_id
_entity_poly.type
_entity_poly.pdbx_seq_one_letter_code
_entity_poly.pdbx_strand_id
1 'polypeptide(L)'
;MIAVTAYLDKTTYLLVDDRKQIAWKYASSWLAFDVISTIPSELARKISPKPLQTYGLFNMLRLWRLRRVSALFARLEKDRHFNYFWVRCVKLICVTLFAVHCAGCFNYLLAAHYPDPDKTWIGAAITNFKEKSLWIRYVTSMYWSITTLTTVGYGDLHAENTREMIFDIFYMLFNLGLTAYLIGNMTNLVVHGTSKTRQFRDTIQAASSFAQRNQLPARLQDQMLSHLCLKFRTNSEGLQQQETLDSLPKAIRSSISHFLFYSLVDKVYLFRGVSNDLLFQLVSEMKAEYFPPKEDVILQNEAPTDFYILVSGTVDLLVLKNGVEQVVGEAKTGELCGEIGVLCYRPQLFTVRTKRLSQLLRLNRTTFFNIVQANVGDGTIIMNNLLQHLKELKDPIMEGVLLETENMLARGRMDLPLSLCFAALRGDDLLLHHLLKRGLDPNESDNNGRTALHIAASKGSANCVLLLLDFGADANSRDSEGSVPLWEAMLGRHEAVVKLLSDNGAKLTTGDVGLFSCTAAEQNNLELLKEIVSFGGDVTKPKNNCCTALHVAVCEGNIEIVKFLLDQGANIELGDENGWTARDLAEQQGHEDIKELFDSYRVSEAESAVMIPEERHGVRFLGRFKSEPNILPVNQDVSFSAPDGLWERSRPRRRTNNFYNSLFGIMSAAQTGEGSSLLSVDNATSAAAASRIYAARVTVSCPQKGDHAGKLVLLPHTFQELLEIGANKYGIFPAKVLSKDGADIDDIQLIRDGDRLVFVGENENYETN
;
A
#
# COMPACT_ATOMS: atom_id res chain seq x y z
N MET A 1 -0.09 -44.54 30.30
CA MET A 1 0.51 -43.73 29.22
C MET A 1 -0.32 -42.44 29.11
N ILE A 2 -0.11 -41.53 30.07
CA ILE A 2 -0.87 -40.28 30.19
C ILE A 2 -0.34 -39.31 29.13
N ALA A 3 -1.24 -38.62 28.43
CA ALA A 3 -1.00 -37.84 27.20
C ALA A 3 0.29 -37.00 27.23
N VAL A 4 1.24 -37.33 26.34
CA VAL A 4 2.53 -36.63 26.17
C VAL A 4 2.49 -35.63 25.00
N THR A 5 1.34 -35.44 24.36
CA THR A 5 1.22 -34.61 23.16
C THR A 5 0.88 -33.17 23.52
N ALA A 6 1.74 -32.25 23.11
CA ALA A 6 1.46 -30.83 23.10
C ALA A 6 0.18 -30.52 22.32
N TYR A 7 -0.48 -29.40 22.63
CA TYR A 7 -1.63 -28.92 21.88
C TYR A 7 -1.50 -27.43 21.56
N LEU A 8 -2.15 -27.02 20.48
CA LEU A 8 -2.28 -25.60 20.13
C LEU A 8 -3.40 -24.97 20.95
N ASP A 9 -3.08 -23.95 21.72
CA ASP A 9 -4.06 -23.18 22.46
C ASP A 9 -4.81 -22.21 21.52
N LYS A 10 -6.13 -22.08 21.70
CA LYS A 10 -6.99 -21.35 20.75
C LYS A 10 -6.96 -19.85 20.95
N THR A 11 -6.57 -19.39 22.14
CA THR A 11 -6.51 -17.96 22.48
C THR A 11 -5.14 -17.40 22.15
N THR A 12 -4.08 -18.11 22.54
CA THR A 12 -2.69 -17.67 22.31
C THR A 12 -2.14 -18.12 20.96
N TYR A 13 -2.72 -19.13 20.31
CA TYR A 13 -2.19 -19.78 19.10
C TYR A 13 -0.76 -20.32 19.26
N LEU A 14 -0.32 -20.52 20.51
CA LEU A 14 0.97 -21.10 20.85
C LEU A 14 0.82 -22.57 21.23
N LEU A 15 1.93 -23.30 21.09
CA LEU A 15 2.04 -24.67 21.56
C LEU A 15 2.19 -24.67 23.08
N VAL A 16 1.33 -25.43 23.76
CA VAL A 16 1.38 -25.63 25.20
C VAL A 16 2.01 -26.99 25.50
N ASP A 17 3.18 -26.95 26.12
CA ASP A 17 3.98 -28.14 26.46
C ASP A 17 3.90 -28.52 27.95
N ASP A 18 3.16 -27.76 28.77
CA ASP A 18 3.00 -28.06 30.20
C ASP A 18 2.16 -29.34 30.41
N ARG A 19 2.84 -30.37 30.93
CA ARG A 19 2.26 -31.69 31.21
C ARG A 19 1.03 -31.62 32.11
N LYS A 20 0.97 -30.69 33.07
CA LYS A 20 -0.19 -30.56 33.98
C LYS A 20 -1.43 -30.08 33.22
N GLN A 21 -1.26 -29.06 32.40
CA GLN A 21 -2.34 -28.50 31.59
C GLN A 21 -2.82 -29.50 30.51
N ILE A 22 -1.88 -30.21 29.87
CA ILE A 22 -2.19 -31.28 28.91
C ILE A 22 -3.02 -32.39 29.57
N ALA A 23 -2.59 -32.88 30.74
CA ALA A 23 -3.30 -33.93 31.45
C ALA A 23 -4.70 -33.48 31.89
N TRP A 24 -4.82 -32.28 32.45
CA TRP A 24 -6.12 -31.72 32.87
C TRP A 24 -7.08 -31.54 31.69
N LYS A 25 -6.60 -31.00 30.58
CA LYS A 25 -7.39 -30.83 29.36
C LYS A 25 -7.85 -32.17 28.80
N TYR A 26 -6.99 -33.19 28.76
CA TYR A 26 -7.38 -34.51 28.27
C TYR A 26 -8.36 -35.22 29.22
N ALA A 27 -8.13 -35.13 30.53
CA ALA A 27 -8.96 -35.72 31.56
C ALA A 27 -10.40 -35.17 31.54
N SER A 28 -10.54 -33.85 31.40
CA SER A 28 -11.84 -33.17 31.37
C SER A 28 -12.60 -33.37 30.05
N SER A 29 -11.91 -33.57 28.93
CA SER A 29 -12.57 -33.60 27.61
C SER A 29 -12.92 -35.00 27.12
N TRP A 30 -11.94 -35.91 27.06
CA TRP A 30 -12.09 -37.14 26.27
C TRP A 30 -11.75 -38.42 27.01
N LEU A 31 -11.05 -38.33 28.14
CA LEU A 31 -10.52 -39.50 28.86
C LEU A 31 -11.61 -40.52 29.19
N ALA A 32 -12.74 -40.10 29.75
CA ALA A 32 -13.80 -41.01 30.19
C ALA A 32 -14.33 -41.88 29.04
N PHE A 33 -14.70 -41.27 27.91
CA PHE A 33 -15.23 -41.99 26.76
C PHE A 33 -14.17 -42.80 26.02
N ASP A 34 -12.94 -42.29 25.92
CA ASP A 34 -11.84 -43.02 25.31
C ASP A 34 -11.53 -44.30 26.12
N VAL A 35 -11.55 -44.23 27.46
CA VAL A 35 -11.39 -45.40 28.35
C VAL A 35 -12.53 -46.40 28.15
N ILE A 36 -13.79 -45.95 28.20
CA ILE A 36 -14.97 -46.82 28.01
C ILE A 36 -14.91 -47.55 26.66
N SER A 37 -14.53 -46.84 25.58
CA SER A 37 -14.40 -47.44 24.24
C SER A 37 -13.19 -48.37 24.09
N THR A 38 -12.25 -48.36 25.05
CA THR A 38 -11.01 -49.16 25.03
C THR A 38 -11.13 -50.47 25.80
N ILE A 39 -12.09 -50.57 26.74
CA ILE A 39 -12.31 -51.78 27.52
C ILE A 39 -12.71 -52.94 26.59
N PRO A 40 -12.01 -54.09 26.63
CA PRO A 40 -12.38 -55.27 25.85
C PRO A 40 -13.77 -55.77 26.21
N SER A 41 -14.59 -56.07 25.20
CA SER A 41 -15.98 -56.55 25.38
C SER A 41 -16.05 -57.89 26.11
N GLU A 42 -15.02 -58.74 26.00
CA GLU A 42 -14.91 -60.01 26.72
C GLU A 42 -14.79 -59.81 28.24
N LEU A 43 -14.03 -58.78 28.65
CA LEU A 43 -13.88 -58.40 30.05
C LEU A 43 -15.17 -57.80 30.60
N ALA A 44 -15.82 -56.92 29.82
CA ALA A 44 -17.12 -56.34 30.16
C ALA A 44 -18.20 -57.43 30.33
N ARG A 45 -18.22 -58.43 29.45
CA ARG A 45 -19.15 -59.58 29.52
C ARG A 45 -18.92 -60.44 30.77
N LYS A 46 -17.66 -60.60 31.21
CA LYS A 46 -17.30 -61.39 32.40
C LYS A 46 -17.72 -60.72 33.71
N ILE A 47 -17.80 -59.38 33.73
CA ILE A 47 -18.12 -58.58 34.93
C ILE A 47 -19.63 -58.27 35.02
N SER A 48 -20.35 -58.33 33.90
CA SER A 48 -21.77 -57.94 33.81
C SER A 48 -22.75 -59.03 34.28
N PRO A 49 -23.88 -58.68 34.96
CA PRO A 49 -24.89 -59.64 35.39
C PRO A 49 -25.61 -60.32 34.21
N LYS A 50 -26.13 -61.54 34.44
CA LYS A 50 -26.72 -62.44 33.43
C LYS A 50 -27.72 -61.82 32.42
N PRO A 51 -28.63 -60.88 32.75
CA PRO A 51 -29.52 -60.27 31.75
C PRO A 51 -28.81 -59.33 30.74
N LEU A 52 -27.60 -58.86 31.06
CA LEU A 52 -26.78 -58.00 30.20
C LEU A 52 -25.70 -58.78 29.42
N GLN A 53 -25.53 -60.08 29.67
CA GLN A 53 -24.54 -60.93 29.00
C GLN A 53 -24.90 -61.28 27.55
N THR A 54 -26.17 -61.15 27.17
CA THR A 54 -26.71 -61.54 25.86
C THR A 54 -26.30 -60.60 24.72
N TYR A 55 -25.67 -59.46 25.01
CA TYR A 55 -25.51 -58.39 24.03
C TYR A 55 -24.07 -57.97 23.75
N GLY A 56 -23.77 -57.87 22.44
CA GLY A 56 -22.66 -57.09 21.90
C GLY A 56 -22.86 -55.57 21.97
N LEU A 57 -23.82 -55.04 22.75
CA LEU A 57 -24.07 -53.60 22.90
C LEU A 57 -22.86 -52.86 23.46
N PHE A 58 -22.11 -53.46 24.38
CA PHE A 58 -20.83 -52.90 24.86
C PHE A 58 -19.77 -52.82 23.74
N ASN A 59 -19.88 -53.65 22.69
CA ASN A 59 -18.98 -53.59 21.54
C ASN A 59 -19.31 -52.37 20.64
N MET A 60 -20.55 -51.88 20.64
CA MET A 60 -20.94 -50.68 19.89
C MET A 60 -20.32 -49.39 20.46
N LEU A 61 -19.90 -49.40 21.73
CA LEU A 61 -19.15 -48.28 22.33
C LEU A 61 -17.79 -48.06 21.65
N ARG A 62 -17.28 -49.03 20.87
CA ARG A 62 -16.09 -48.85 20.02
C ARG A 62 -16.30 -47.82 18.91
N LEU A 63 -17.55 -47.57 18.50
CA LEU A 63 -17.88 -46.55 17.50
C LEU A 63 -17.46 -45.13 17.95
N TRP A 64 -17.29 -44.89 19.25
CA TRP A 64 -16.72 -43.63 19.76
C TRP A 64 -15.36 -43.29 19.11
N ARG A 65 -14.58 -44.30 18.73
CA ARG A 65 -13.27 -44.13 18.08
C ARG A 65 -13.37 -43.48 16.70
N LEU A 66 -14.53 -43.51 16.04
CA LEU A 66 -14.78 -42.84 14.74
C LEU A 66 -14.60 -41.32 14.80
N ARG A 67 -14.66 -40.72 15.99
CA ARG A 67 -14.31 -39.30 16.20
C ARG A 67 -12.94 -38.92 15.62
N ARG A 68 -11.97 -39.85 15.62
CA ARG A 68 -10.64 -39.63 15.04
C ARG A 68 -10.71 -39.42 13.52
N VAL A 69 -11.60 -40.13 12.83
CA VAL A 69 -11.84 -39.99 11.38
C VAL A 69 -12.50 -38.65 11.09
N SER A 70 -13.49 -38.23 11.91
CA SER A 70 -14.09 -36.90 11.80
C SER A 70 -13.06 -35.78 11.99
N ALA A 71 -12.19 -35.91 12.99
CA ALA A 71 -11.09 -34.97 13.24
C ALA A 71 -10.01 -34.99 12.14
N LEU A 72 -9.85 -36.10 11.41
CA LEU A 72 -8.99 -36.17 10.23
C LEU A 72 -9.61 -35.36 9.07
N PHE A 73 -10.86 -35.59 8.73
CA PHE A 73 -11.54 -34.82 7.66
C PHE A 73 -11.56 -33.33 7.96
N ALA A 74 -11.81 -32.92 9.21
CA ALA A 74 -11.76 -31.51 9.61
C ALA A 74 -10.37 -30.87 9.45
N ARG A 75 -9.29 -31.66 9.51
CA ARG A 75 -7.92 -31.19 9.23
C ARG A 75 -7.62 -31.17 7.74
N LEU A 76 -7.99 -32.23 7.01
CA LEU A 76 -7.80 -32.31 5.56
C LEU A 76 -8.59 -31.24 4.80
N GLU A 77 -9.78 -30.86 5.28
CA GLU A 77 -10.57 -29.77 4.70
C GLU A 77 -9.90 -28.39 4.85
N LYS A 78 -9.04 -28.21 5.86
CA LYS A 78 -8.32 -26.94 6.13
C LYS A 78 -6.93 -26.90 5.53
N ASP A 79 -6.40 -28.03 5.10
CA ASP A 79 -5.07 -28.14 4.54
C ASP A 79 -5.07 -27.69 3.07
N ARG A 80 -4.20 -26.73 2.74
CA ARG A 80 -4.03 -26.17 1.39
C ARG A 80 -3.65 -27.23 0.35
N HIS A 81 -2.97 -28.31 0.75
CA HIS A 81 -2.46 -29.31 -0.20
C HIS A 81 -3.55 -30.25 -0.73
N PHE A 82 -4.74 -30.24 -0.12
CA PHE A 82 -5.84 -31.08 -0.53
C PHE A 82 -6.96 -30.28 -1.17
N ASN A 83 -7.57 -30.84 -2.22
CA ASN A 83 -8.73 -30.23 -2.85
C ASN A 83 -9.97 -30.41 -1.95
N TYR A 84 -10.49 -29.28 -1.47
CA TYR A 84 -11.69 -29.20 -0.63
C TYR A 84 -12.88 -29.99 -1.18
N PHE A 85 -13.13 -29.91 -2.50
CA PHE A 85 -14.24 -30.58 -3.18
C PHE A 85 -14.20 -32.09 -2.94
N TRP A 86 -13.06 -32.70 -3.26
CA TRP A 86 -12.89 -34.15 -3.17
C TRP A 86 -12.94 -34.66 -1.74
N VAL A 87 -12.29 -33.94 -0.79
CA VAL A 87 -12.31 -34.32 0.63
C VAL A 87 -13.74 -34.35 1.17
N ARG A 88 -14.57 -33.35 0.82
CA ARG A 88 -15.96 -33.29 1.26
C ARG A 88 -16.82 -34.38 0.60
N CYS A 89 -16.65 -34.65 -0.69
CA CYS A 89 -17.35 -35.76 -1.36
C CYS A 89 -17.01 -37.13 -0.74
N VAL A 90 -15.71 -37.40 -0.51
CA VAL A 90 -15.26 -38.65 0.12
C VAL A 90 -15.88 -38.81 1.51
N LYS A 91 -15.90 -37.74 2.32
CA LYS A 91 -16.54 -37.75 3.64
C LYS A 91 -18.02 -38.13 3.56
N LEU A 92 -18.77 -37.54 2.63
CA LEU A 92 -20.20 -37.84 2.44
C LEU A 92 -20.41 -39.29 2.01
N ILE A 93 -19.60 -39.80 1.07
CA ILE A 93 -19.64 -41.20 0.63
C ILE A 93 -19.31 -42.15 1.79
N CYS A 94 -18.31 -41.84 2.62
CA CYS A 94 -17.99 -42.67 3.78
C CYS A 94 -19.15 -42.73 4.78
N VAL A 95 -19.83 -41.60 5.03
CA VAL A 95 -21.00 -41.54 5.94
C VAL A 95 -22.16 -42.35 5.39
N THR A 96 -22.46 -42.26 4.09
CA THR A 96 -23.57 -43.02 3.48
C THR A 96 -23.30 -44.52 3.48
N LEU A 97 -22.10 -44.95 3.05
CA LEU A 97 -21.70 -46.36 3.08
C LEU A 97 -21.77 -46.93 4.50
N PHE A 98 -21.34 -46.15 5.50
CA PHE A 98 -21.42 -46.58 6.90
C PHE A 98 -22.88 -46.72 7.37
N ALA A 99 -23.76 -45.79 6.99
CA ALA A 99 -25.18 -45.86 7.33
C ALA A 99 -25.88 -47.08 6.72
N VAL A 100 -25.65 -47.34 5.43
CA VAL A 100 -26.17 -48.54 4.72
C VAL A 100 -25.68 -49.82 5.39
N HIS A 101 -24.38 -49.87 5.67
CA HIS A 101 -23.79 -51.04 6.33
C HIS A 101 -24.42 -51.31 7.71
N CYS A 102 -24.55 -50.28 8.54
CA CYS A 102 -25.10 -50.43 9.89
C CYS A 102 -26.56 -50.84 9.88
N ALA A 103 -27.38 -50.20 9.03
CA ALA A 103 -28.81 -50.47 8.95
C ALA A 103 -29.10 -51.87 8.41
N GLY A 104 -28.43 -52.29 7.33
CA GLY A 104 -28.59 -53.65 6.78
C GLY A 104 -28.17 -54.74 7.78
N CYS A 105 -27.05 -54.55 8.49
CA CYS A 105 -26.63 -55.50 9.53
C CYS A 105 -27.60 -55.55 10.72
N PHE A 106 -28.16 -54.41 11.13
CA PHE A 106 -29.13 -54.35 12.22
C PHE A 106 -30.45 -55.01 11.83
N ASN A 107 -30.92 -54.79 10.60
CA ASN A 107 -32.15 -55.43 10.11
C ASN A 107 -32.00 -56.96 9.97
N TYR A 108 -30.83 -57.44 9.52
CA TYR A 108 -30.52 -58.87 9.53
C TYR A 108 -30.51 -59.44 10.95
N LEU A 109 -29.97 -58.69 11.92
CA LEU A 109 -29.95 -59.11 13.32
C LEU A 109 -31.36 -59.30 13.89
N LEU A 110 -32.30 -58.39 13.56
CA LEU A 110 -33.70 -58.48 13.96
C LEU A 110 -34.36 -59.74 13.39
N ALA A 111 -34.19 -59.99 12.09
CA ALA A 111 -34.74 -61.18 11.43
C ALA A 111 -34.14 -62.49 11.98
N ALA A 112 -32.83 -62.53 12.25
CA ALA A 112 -32.15 -63.73 12.74
C ALA A 112 -32.64 -64.18 14.14
N HIS A 113 -33.02 -63.22 14.99
CA HIS A 113 -33.46 -63.44 16.38
C HIS A 113 -34.98 -63.50 16.56
N TYR A 114 -35.74 -63.39 15.47
CA TYR A 114 -37.19 -63.55 15.55
C TYR A 114 -37.57 -65.04 15.71
N PRO A 115 -38.56 -65.38 16.57
CA PRO A 115 -38.94 -66.77 16.83
C PRO A 115 -39.39 -67.54 15.58
N ASP A 116 -40.16 -66.90 14.69
CA ASP A 116 -40.69 -67.50 13.46
C ASP A 116 -39.85 -67.04 12.25
N PRO A 117 -38.93 -67.87 11.71
CA PRO A 117 -38.02 -67.42 10.65
C PRO A 117 -38.74 -67.04 9.35
N ASP A 118 -39.89 -67.65 9.05
CA ASP A 118 -40.64 -67.43 7.82
C ASP A 118 -41.37 -66.07 7.81
N LYS A 119 -41.67 -65.50 8.99
CA LYS A 119 -42.36 -64.20 9.15
C LYS A 119 -41.38 -63.04 9.34
N THR A 120 -40.41 -62.95 8.44
CA THR A 120 -39.36 -61.91 8.45
C THR A 120 -39.13 -61.42 7.03
N TRP A 121 -38.63 -60.19 6.88
CA TRP A 121 -38.37 -59.58 5.57
C TRP A 121 -37.51 -60.44 4.62
N ILE A 122 -36.59 -61.25 5.17
CA ILE A 122 -35.72 -62.14 4.39
C ILE A 122 -36.26 -63.57 4.30
N GLY A 123 -36.95 -64.06 5.33
CA GLY A 123 -37.48 -65.42 5.39
C GLY A 123 -38.66 -65.64 4.44
N ALA A 124 -39.46 -64.60 4.21
CA ALA A 124 -40.55 -64.61 3.24
C ALA A 124 -40.04 -64.76 1.79
N ALA A 125 -38.89 -64.15 1.48
CA ALA A 125 -38.28 -64.19 0.15
C ALA A 125 -37.36 -65.41 -0.05
N ILE A 126 -36.61 -65.82 0.97
CA ILE A 126 -35.62 -66.90 0.91
C ILE A 126 -35.89 -67.91 2.02
N THR A 127 -36.42 -69.06 1.64
CA THR A 127 -36.61 -70.19 2.56
C THR A 127 -35.25 -70.68 3.10
N ASN A 128 -35.20 -71.00 4.40
CA ASN A 128 -33.99 -71.42 5.12
C ASN A 128 -32.79 -70.47 4.95
N PHE A 129 -33.01 -69.15 4.98
CA PHE A 129 -31.92 -68.15 4.88
C PHE A 129 -30.80 -68.35 5.92
N LYS A 130 -31.11 -68.96 7.08
CA LYS A 130 -30.15 -69.29 8.15
C LYS A 130 -29.13 -70.37 7.79
N GLU A 131 -29.26 -71.05 6.65
CA GLU A 131 -28.31 -72.05 6.16
C GLU A 131 -27.47 -71.55 4.96
N LYS A 132 -27.87 -70.43 4.34
CA LYS A 132 -27.16 -69.85 3.17
C LYS A 132 -25.78 -69.30 3.54
N SER A 133 -24.89 -69.10 2.58
CA SER A 133 -23.57 -68.51 2.86
C SER A 133 -23.68 -67.10 3.43
N LEU A 134 -22.70 -66.67 4.23
CA LEU A 134 -22.67 -65.33 4.82
C LEU A 134 -22.68 -64.23 3.74
N TRP A 135 -22.03 -64.49 2.59
CA TRP A 135 -22.00 -63.57 1.47
C TRP A 135 -23.40 -63.26 0.95
N ILE A 136 -24.21 -64.29 0.71
CA ILE A 136 -25.58 -64.13 0.21
C ILE A 136 -26.40 -63.32 1.20
N ARG A 137 -26.35 -63.68 2.49
CA ARG A 137 -27.10 -62.98 3.54
C ARG A 137 -26.71 -61.51 3.63
N TYR A 138 -25.40 -61.23 3.66
CA TYR A 138 -24.90 -59.87 3.75
C TYR A 138 -25.28 -59.03 2.53
N VAL A 139 -25.12 -59.57 1.32
CA VAL A 139 -25.49 -58.87 0.08
C VAL A 139 -26.99 -58.59 0.04
N THR A 140 -27.84 -59.55 0.41
CA THR A 140 -29.29 -59.34 0.49
C THR A 140 -29.67 -58.27 1.51
N SER A 141 -28.98 -58.21 2.67
CA SER A 141 -29.20 -57.15 3.67
C SER A 141 -28.69 -55.77 3.23
N MET A 142 -27.57 -55.71 2.51
CA MET A 142 -27.08 -54.46 1.93
C MET A 142 -28.01 -53.98 0.82
N TYR A 143 -28.52 -54.90 -0.01
CA TYR A 143 -29.50 -54.61 -1.05
C TYR A 143 -30.78 -54.00 -0.46
N TRP A 144 -31.38 -54.63 0.56
CA TRP A 144 -32.53 -54.07 1.26
C TRP A 144 -32.25 -52.67 1.85
N SER A 145 -31.08 -52.49 2.45
CA SER A 145 -30.73 -51.21 3.08
C SER A 145 -30.50 -50.10 2.07
N ILE A 146 -29.81 -50.37 0.95
CA ILE A 146 -29.56 -49.35 -0.07
C ILE A 146 -30.85 -48.98 -0.81
N THR A 147 -31.72 -49.94 -1.15
CA THR A 147 -32.99 -49.66 -1.84
C THR A 147 -33.93 -48.81 -1.00
N THR A 148 -33.88 -48.97 0.32
CA THR A 148 -34.64 -48.16 1.28
C THR A 148 -33.99 -46.79 1.50
N LEU A 149 -32.65 -46.70 1.58
CA LEU A 149 -31.93 -45.43 1.71
C LEU A 149 -32.14 -44.52 0.50
N THR A 150 -32.02 -45.08 -0.71
CA THR A 150 -32.19 -44.32 -1.96
C THR A 150 -33.65 -44.15 -2.35
N THR A 151 -34.59 -44.52 -1.46
CA THR A 151 -36.04 -44.38 -1.66
C THR A 151 -36.56 -45.01 -2.96
N VAL A 152 -35.93 -46.10 -3.42
CA VAL A 152 -36.35 -46.83 -4.64
C VAL A 152 -37.49 -47.78 -4.32
N GLY A 153 -37.35 -48.57 -3.24
CA GLY A 153 -38.44 -49.38 -2.67
C GLY A 153 -39.15 -50.32 -3.65
N TYR A 154 -38.45 -51.34 -4.17
CA TYR A 154 -39.05 -52.31 -5.11
C TYR A 154 -40.21 -53.13 -4.52
N GLY A 155 -40.25 -53.30 -3.20
CA GLY A 155 -41.31 -54.03 -2.48
C GLY A 155 -41.08 -55.55 -2.40
N ASP A 156 -40.01 -56.04 -2.99
CA ASP A 156 -39.57 -57.44 -2.94
C ASP A 156 -39.09 -57.89 -1.56
N LEU A 157 -38.54 -56.96 -0.77
CA LEU A 157 -38.11 -57.16 0.61
C LEU A 157 -38.78 -56.11 1.49
N HIS A 158 -39.75 -56.55 2.32
CA HIS A 158 -40.51 -55.68 3.20
C HIS A 158 -40.71 -56.31 4.58
N ALA A 159 -40.85 -55.49 5.61
CA ALA A 159 -41.10 -55.96 6.97
C ALA A 159 -42.46 -56.67 7.10
N GLU A 160 -42.44 -57.91 7.61
CA GLU A 160 -43.67 -58.65 7.92
C GLU A 160 -44.04 -58.59 9.41
N ASN A 161 -43.03 -58.46 10.27
CA ASN A 161 -43.24 -58.43 11.72
C ASN A 161 -43.26 -57.00 12.27
N THR A 162 -43.91 -56.83 13.41
CA THR A 162 -44.09 -55.51 14.05
C THR A 162 -42.77 -54.88 14.51
N ARG A 163 -41.73 -55.68 14.79
CA ARG A 163 -40.41 -55.16 15.22
C ARG A 163 -39.63 -54.55 14.07
N GLU A 164 -39.64 -55.21 12.93
CA GLU A 164 -39.06 -54.73 11.67
C GLU A 164 -39.83 -53.50 11.18
N MET A 165 -41.18 -53.50 11.23
CA MET A 165 -41.98 -52.32 10.88
C MET A 165 -41.59 -51.08 11.69
N ILE A 166 -41.38 -51.22 13.00
CA ILE A 166 -40.93 -50.10 13.85
C ILE A 166 -39.52 -49.65 13.46
N PHE A 167 -38.60 -50.59 13.21
CA PHE A 167 -37.25 -50.26 12.78
C PHE A 167 -37.24 -49.51 11.43
N ASP A 168 -38.05 -49.97 10.48
CA ASP A 168 -38.19 -49.38 9.15
C ASP A 168 -38.73 -47.95 9.24
N ILE A 169 -39.69 -47.66 10.12
CA ILE A 169 -40.18 -46.29 10.36
C ILE A 169 -39.03 -45.38 10.81
N PHE A 170 -38.21 -45.80 11.78
CA PHE A 170 -37.07 -45.00 12.24
C PHE A 170 -36.00 -44.85 11.16
N TYR A 171 -35.73 -45.92 10.41
CA TYR A 171 -34.73 -45.90 9.36
C TYR A 171 -35.16 -45.01 8.19
N MET A 172 -36.43 -45.06 7.77
CA MET A 172 -36.98 -44.17 6.76
C MET A 172 -36.94 -42.70 7.20
N LEU A 173 -37.25 -42.40 8.46
CA LEU A 173 -37.12 -41.03 9.00
C LEU A 173 -35.66 -40.55 8.98
N PHE A 174 -34.72 -41.42 9.35
CA PHE A 174 -33.29 -41.13 9.26
C PHE A 174 -32.84 -40.91 7.80
N ASN A 175 -33.31 -41.73 6.86
CA ASN A 175 -32.99 -41.63 5.44
C ASN A 175 -33.47 -40.31 4.83
N LEU A 176 -34.65 -39.83 5.26
CA LEU A 176 -35.15 -38.51 4.86
C LEU A 176 -34.17 -37.40 5.28
N GLY A 177 -33.71 -37.42 6.54
CA GLY A 177 -32.73 -36.45 7.04
C GLY A 177 -31.36 -36.56 6.36
N LEU A 178 -30.86 -37.79 6.16
CA LEU A 178 -29.57 -38.02 5.49
C LEU A 178 -29.60 -37.58 4.03
N THR A 179 -30.68 -37.86 3.31
CA THR A 179 -30.85 -37.45 1.90
C THR A 179 -30.91 -35.93 1.78
N ALA A 180 -31.67 -35.26 2.64
CA ALA A 180 -31.71 -33.79 2.68
C ALA A 180 -30.32 -33.20 2.98
N TYR A 181 -29.56 -33.79 3.91
CA TYR A 181 -28.20 -33.39 4.22
C TYR A 181 -27.25 -33.55 3.02
N LEU A 182 -27.32 -34.67 2.30
CA LEU A 182 -26.51 -34.91 1.10
C LEU A 182 -26.81 -33.89 0.00
N ILE A 183 -28.10 -33.66 -0.28
CA ILE A 183 -28.54 -32.68 -1.28
C ILE A 183 -28.02 -31.29 -0.90
N GLY A 184 -28.22 -30.85 0.35
CA GLY A 184 -27.75 -29.54 0.80
C GLY A 184 -26.23 -29.35 0.65
N ASN A 185 -25.44 -30.37 0.98
CA ASN A 185 -23.98 -30.31 0.81
C ASN A 185 -23.55 -30.29 -0.66
N MET A 186 -24.18 -31.10 -1.51
CA MET A 186 -23.88 -31.12 -2.94
C MET A 186 -24.28 -29.81 -3.62
N THR A 187 -25.43 -29.24 -3.26
CA THR A 187 -25.86 -27.92 -3.74
C THR A 187 -24.84 -26.83 -3.38
N ASN A 188 -24.40 -26.79 -2.12
CA ASN A 188 -23.38 -25.82 -1.68
C ASN A 188 -22.08 -25.95 -2.51
N LEU A 189 -21.65 -27.19 -2.74
CA LEU A 189 -20.43 -27.46 -3.50
C LEU A 189 -20.54 -27.07 -4.98
N VAL A 190 -21.68 -27.33 -5.62
CA VAL A 190 -21.97 -26.95 -7.01
C VAL A 190 -22.05 -25.42 -7.15
N VAL A 191 -22.70 -24.74 -6.20
CA VAL A 191 -22.79 -23.27 -6.18
C VAL A 191 -21.39 -22.66 -6.09
N HIS A 192 -20.53 -23.15 -5.18
CA HIS A 192 -19.15 -22.67 -5.10
C HIS A 192 -18.32 -22.99 -6.34
N GLY A 193 -18.49 -24.16 -6.95
CA GLY A 193 -17.75 -24.54 -8.15
C GLY A 193 -18.08 -23.67 -9.37
N THR A 194 -19.30 -23.13 -9.44
CA THR A 194 -19.79 -22.34 -10.59
C THR A 194 -19.89 -20.84 -10.34
N SER A 195 -19.58 -20.39 -9.11
CA SER A 195 -19.78 -18.99 -8.67
C SER A 195 -19.05 -17.98 -9.56
N LYS A 196 -17.78 -18.22 -9.88
CA LYS A 196 -16.96 -17.31 -10.72
C LYS A 196 -17.54 -17.13 -12.12
N THR A 197 -17.90 -18.24 -12.77
CA THR A 197 -18.48 -18.22 -14.13
C THR A 197 -19.86 -17.56 -14.13
N ARG A 198 -20.65 -17.79 -13.07
CA ARG A 198 -21.96 -17.13 -12.89
C ARG A 198 -21.80 -15.62 -12.74
N GLN A 199 -20.97 -15.15 -11.81
CA GLN A 199 -20.71 -13.73 -11.59
C GLN A 199 -20.22 -13.02 -12.86
N PHE A 200 -19.38 -13.68 -13.64
CA PHE A 200 -18.96 -13.17 -14.95
C PHE A 200 -20.14 -12.99 -15.91
N ARG A 201 -20.97 -14.02 -16.08
CA ARG A 201 -22.16 -13.94 -16.95
C ARG A 201 -23.12 -12.85 -16.48
N ASP A 202 -23.35 -12.75 -15.17
CA ASP A 202 -24.21 -11.72 -14.59
C ASP A 202 -23.64 -10.31 -14.87
N THR A 203 -22.33 -10.12 -14.75
CA THR A 203 -21.64 -8.85 -15.07
C THR A 203 -21.74 -8.50 -16.56
N ILE A 204 -21.51 -9.46 -17.45
CA ILE A 204 -21.63 -9.29 -18.90
C ILE A 204 -23.07 -8.96 -19.29
N GLN A 205 -24.05 -9.66 -18.71
CA GLN A 205 -25.46 -9.41 -18.97
C GLN A 205 -25.88 -8.02 -18.49
N ALA A 206 -25.40 -7.57 -17.32
CA ALA A 206 -25.65 -6.22 -16.82
C ALA A 206 -25.04 -5.15 -17.73
N ALA A 207 -23.79 -5.32 -18.16
CA ALA A 207 -23.12 -4.41 -19.09
C ALA A 207 -23.81 -4.35 -20.46
N SER A 208 -24.21 -5.51 -21.00
CA SER A 208 -24.95 -5.58 -22.26
C SER A 208 -26.33 -4.93 -22.16
N SER A 209 -27.04 -5.15 -21.04
CA SER A 209 -28.35 -4.53 -20.80
C SER A 209 -28.23 -3.00 -20.68
N PHE A 210 -27.17 -2.52 -20.01
CA PHE A 210 -26.86 -1.09 -19.93
C PHE A 210 -26.56 -0.49 -21.32
N ALA A 211 -25.76 -1.19 -22.14
CA ALA A 211 -25.41 -0.74 -23.48
C ALA A 211 -26.64 -0.65 -24.40
N GLN A 212 -27.51 -1.66 -24.36
CA GLN A 212 -28.76 -1.69 -25.14
C GLN A 212 -29.74 -0.62 -24.66
N ARG A 213 -29.92 -0.47 -23.35
CA ARG A 213 -30.83 0.53 -22.77
C ARG A 213 -30.46 1.96 -23.18
N ASN A 214 -29.16 2.24 -23.30
CA ASN A 214 -28.64 3.55 -23.67
C ASN A 214 -28.29 3.66 -25.17
N GLN A 215 -28.62 2.66 -26.00
CA GLN A 215 -28.40 2.66 -27.44
C GLN A 215 -26.95 2.99 -27.83
N LEU A 216 -25.97 2.43 -27.09
CA LEU A 216 -24.56 2.70 -27.36
C LEU A 216 -24.15 2.16 -28.74
N PRO A 217 -23.26 2.84 -29.48
CA PRO A 217 -22.70 2.34 -30.74
C PRO A 217 -22.01 0.98 -30.57
N ALA A 218 -22.13 0.10 -31.56
CA ALA A 218 -21.57 -1.26 -31.54
C ALA A 218 -20.09 -1.30 -31.14
N ARG A 219 -19.29 -0.34 -31.62
CA ARG A 219 -17.87 -0.22 -31.26
C ARG A 219 -17.64 -0.07 -29.75
N LEU A 220 -18.42 0.77 -29.08
CA LEU A 220 -18.29 0.96 -27.62
C LEU A 220 -18.77 -0.28 -26.86
N GLN A 221 -19.80 -0.97 -27.37
CA GLN A 221 -20.26 -2.23 -26.79
C GLN A 221 -19.17 -3.30 -26.86
N ASP A 222 -18.53 -3.45 -28.02
CA ASP A 222 -17.44 -4.41 -28.22
C ASP A 222 -16.24 -4.08 -27.33
N GLN A 223 -15.86 -2.80 -27.22
CA GLN A 223 -14.79 -2.37 -26.30
C GLN A 223 -15.12 -2.73 -24.85
N MET A 224 -16.30 -2.35 -24.35
CA MET A 224 -16.75 -2.69 -23.00
C MET A 224 -16.73 -4.20 -22.73
N LEU A 225 -17.30 -4.99 -23.64
CA LEU A 225 -17.38 -6.44 -23.47
C LEU A 225 -16.01 -7.12 -23.59
N SER A 226 -15.15 -6.66 -24.50
CA SER A 226 -13.79 -7.19 -24.65
C SER A 226 -12.95 -6.93 -23.41
N HIS A 227 -13.06 -5.74 -22.81
CA HIS A 227 -12.39 -5.38 -21.56
C HIS A 227 -12.86 -6.28 -20.41
N LEU A 228 -14.18 -6.47 -20.25
CA LEU A 228 -14.74 -7.35 -19.21
C LEU A 228 -14.34 -8.82 -19.40
N CYS A 229 -14.34 -9.31 -20.64
CA CYS A 229 -13.87 -10.66 -20.98
C CYS A 229 -12.39 -10.83 -20.64
N LEU A 230 -11.54 -9.85 -20.96
CA LEU A 230 -10.12 -9.90 -20.62
C LEU A 230 -9.93 -9.88 -19.11
N LYS A 231 -10.61 -8.98 -18.39
CA LYS A 231 -10.58 -8.89 -16.93
C LYS A 231 -11.01 -10.21 -16.28
N PHE A 232 -12.03 -10.87 -16.82
CA PHE A 232 -12.41 -12.20 -16.34
C PHE A 232 -11.34 -13.24 -16.65
N ARG A 233 -10.77 -13.25 -17.87
CA ARG A 233 -9.74 -14.20 -18.24
C ARG A 233 -8.52 -14.09 -17.34
N THR A 234 -8.01 -12.87 -17.14
CA THR A 234 -6.90 -12.60 -16.20
C THR A 234 -7.28 -13.04 -14.79
N ASN A 235 -8.46 -12.69 -14.28
CA ASN A 235 -8.93 -13.14 -12.97
C ASN A 235 -9.10 -14.67 -12.85
N SER A 236 -9.55 -15.34 -13.91
CA SER A 236 -9.85 -16.78 -13.94
C SER A 236 -8.60 -17.64 -14.04
N GLU A 237 -7.57 -17.17 -14.75
CA GLU A 237 -6.24 -17.78 -14.82
C GLU A 237 -5.44 -17.54 -13.52
N GLY A 238 -6.02 -16.84 -12.53
CA GLY A 238 -5.42 -16.59 -11.23
C GLY A 238 -4.65 -15.26 -11.13
N LEU A 239 -4.70 -14.40 -12.16
CA LEU A 239 -4.22 -13.01 -12.08
C LEU A 239 -5.25 -12.07 -11.44
N GLN A 240 -5.98 -12.52 -10.41
CA GLN A 240 -6.73 -11.63 -9.53
C GLN A 240 -5.73 -10.88 -8.61
N GLN A 241 -4.74 -10.23 -9.24
CA GLN A 241 -3.56 -9.66 -8.60
C GLN A 241 -3.99 -8.51 -7.70
N GLN A 242 -4.91 -7.63 -8.12
CA GLN A 242 -5.14 -6.40 -7.37
C GLN A 242 -5.81 -6.63 -6.01
N GLU A 243 -6.93 -7.33 -5.93
CA GLU A 243 -7.62 -7.59 -4.64
C GLU A 243 -6.78 -8.44 -3.69
N THR A 244 -6.05 -9.43 -4.23
CA THR A 244 -5.16 -10.27 -3.41
C THR A 244 -3.91 -9.52 -2.98
N LEU A 245 -3.28 -8.74 -3.86
CA LEU A 245 -2.14 -7.88 -3.52
C LEU A 245 -2.53 -6.77 -2.54
N ASP A 246 -3.73 -6.20 -2.67
CA ASP A 246 -4.25 -5.19 -1.74
C ASP A 246 -4.60 -5.77 -0.37
N SER A 247 -4.87 -7.09 -0.29
CA SER A 247 -4.98 -7.80 0.99
C SER A 247 -3.62 -8.08 1.65
N LEU A 248 -2.52 -8.02 0.90
CA LEU A 248 -1.18 -8.20 1.45
C LEU A 248 -0.69 -6.93 2.16
N PRO A 249 0.13 -7.06 3.22
CA PRO A 249 0.81 -5.92 3.82
C PRO A 249 1.64 -5.14 2.79
N LYS A 250 1.69 -3.81 2.94
CA LYS A 250 2.39 -2.89 2.01
C LYS A 250 3.81 -3.35 1.67
N ALA A 251 4.60 -3.78 2.66
CA ALA A 251 5.98 -4.20 2.45
C ALA A 251 6.12 -5.39 1.48
N ILE A 252 5.23 -6.39 1.58
CA ILE A 252 5.25 -7.55 0.69
C ILE A 252 4.85 -7.12 -0.72
N ARG A 253 3.80 -6.30 -0.85
CA ARG A 253 3.35 -5.75 -2.13
C ARG A 253 4.46 -4.95 -2.82
N SER A 254 5.12 -4.04 -2.09
CA SER A 254 6.25 -3.25 -2.60
C SER A 254 7.41 -4.14 -3.05
N SER A 255 7.72 -5.21 -2.31
CA SER A 255 8.78 -6.16 -2.68
C SER A 255 8.45 -6.92 -3.96
N ILE A 256 7.18 -7.32 -4.13
CA ILE A 256 6.70 -7.97 -5.37
C ILE A 256 6.81 -7.00 -6.55
N SER A 257 6.31 -5.78 -6.42
CA SER A 257 6.38 -4.78 -7.49
C SER A 257 7.83 -4.47 -7.87
N HIS A 258 8.71 -4.34 -6.89
CA HIS A 258 10.13 -4.12 -7.12
C HIS A 258 10.75 -5.26 -7.95
N PHE A 259 10.51 -6.52 -7.56
CA PHE A 259 11.02 -7.67 -8.30
C PHE A 259 10.49 -7.73 -9.75
N LEU A 260 9.21 -7.39 -9.96
CA LEU A 260 8.58 -7.49 -11.28
C LEU A 260 8.97 -6.35 -12.23
N PHE A 261 9.09 -5.11 -11.73
CA PHE A 261 9.07 -3.93 -12.59
C PHE A 261 10.30 -3.02 -12.47
N TYR A 262 11.13 -3.14 -11.42
CA TYR A 262 12.28 -2.24 -11.22
C TYR A 262 13.21 -2.19 -12.43
N SER A 263 13.59 -3.36 -12.97
CA SER A 263 14.50 -3.47 -14.12
C SER A 263 13.97 -2.82 -15.42
N LEU A 264 12.65 -2.64 -15.51
CA LEU A 264 12.00 -1.98 -16.63
C LEU A 264 11.97 -0.47 -16.39
N VAL A 265 11.53 -0.03 -15.21
CA VAL A 265 11.40 1.40 -14.86
C VAL A 265 12.77 2.11 -14.88
N ASP A 266 13.83 1.45 -14.43
CA ASP A 266 15.21 1.97 -14.47
C ASP A 266 15.70 2.33 -15.89
N LYS A 267 15.21 1.64 -16.92
CA LYS A 267 15.62 1.87 -18.32
C LYS A 267 14.83 2.96 -19.04
N VAL A 268 13.70 3.37 -18.46
CA VAL A 268 12.80 4.36 -19.04
C VAL A 268 13.51 5.71 -19.13
N TYR A 269 13.39 6.40 -20.27
CA TYR A 269 14.16 7.63 -20.53
C TYR A 269 13.97 8.70 -19.44
N LEU A 270 12.75 8.83 -18.90
CA LEU A 270 12.41 9.84 -17.91
C LEU A 270 13.17 9.65 -16.58
N PHE A 271 13.47 8.40 -16.21
CA PHE A 271 14.07 8.05 -14.92
C PHE A 271 15.56 7.71 -15.01
N ARG A 272 16.21 8.00 -16.13
CA ARG A 272 17.66 7.77 -16.27
C ARG A 272 18.44 8.70 -15.33
N GLY A 273 19.31 8.11 -14.52
CA GLY A 273 20.18 8.85 -13.59
C GLY A 273 19.50 9.30 -12.30
N VAL A 274 18.27 8.83 -12.05
CA VAL A 274 17.53 9.08 -10.80
C VAL A 274 18.03 8.15 -9.68
N SER A 275 17.89 8.56 -8.43
CA SER A 275 18.24 7.74 -7.27
C SER A 275 17.47 6.41 -7.19
N ASN A 276 18.12 5.38 -6.64
CA ASN A 276 17.49 4.08 -6.39
C ASN A 276 16.31 4.17 -5.40
N ASP A 277 16.39 5.11 -4.46
CA ASP A 277 15.33 5.32 -3.46
C ASP A 277 14.06 5.87 -4.11
N LEU A 278 14.17 6.84 -5.03
CA LEU A 278 13.02 7.32 -5.79
C LEU A 278 12.43 6.20 -6.66
N LEU A 279 13.29 5.46 -7.38
CA LEU A 279 12.84 4.34 -8.21
C LEU A 279 12.08 3.30 -7.40
N PHE A 280 12.58 2.95 -6.21
CA PHE A 280 11.90 2.03 -5.30
C PHE A 280 10.52 2.55 -4.88
N GLN A 281 10.44 3.82 -4.47
CA GLN A 281 9.17 4.46 -4.09
C GLN A 281 8.18 4.49 -5.25
N LEU A 282 8.62 4.88 -6.46
CA LEU A 282 7.80 4.91 -7.67
C LEU A 282 7.25 3.53 -8.02
N VAL A 283 8.12 2.53 -8.13
CA VAL A 283 7.74 1.15 -8.49
C VAL A 283 6.76 0.56 -7.47
N SER A 284 6.88 0.94 -6.20
CA SER A 284 6.01 0.43 -5.13
C SER A 284 4.57 0.93 -5.19
N GLU A 285 4.33 2.10 -5.80
CA GLU A 285 3.00 2.71 -5.95
C GLU A 285 2.41 2.50 -7.35
N MET A 286 3.21 2.04 -8.32
CA MET A 286 2.74 1.68 -9.66
C MET A 286 1.79 0.48 -9.65
N LYS A 287 0.73 0.55 -10.47
CA LYS A 287 -0.27 -0.51 -10.62
C LYS A 287 -0.22 -1.09 -12.03
N ALA A 288 -0.18 -2.41 -12.13
CA ALA A 288 -0.22 -3.10 -13.42
C ALA A 288 -1.67 -3.28 -13.89
N GLU A 289 -1.96 -2.84 -15.11
CA GLU A 289 -3.25 -2.96 -15.77
C GLU A 289 -3.08 -3.68 -17.13
N TYR A 290 -4.09 -4.46 -17.52
CA TYR A 290 -4.09 -5.19 -18.79
C TYR A 290 -5.18 -4.66 -19.70
N PHE A 291 -4.80 -4.36 -20.94
CA PHE A 291 -5.68 -3.78 -21.94
C PHE A 291 -5.81 -4.71 -23.16
N PRO A 292 -7.04 -5.02 -23.63
CA PRO A 292 -7.27 -5.79 -24.85
C PRO A 292 -6.85 -4.97 -26.08
N PRO A 293 -6.71 -5.60 -27.26
CA PRO A 293 -6.41 -4.87 -28.50
C PRO A 293 -7.55 -3.93 -28.91
N LYS A 294 -7.19 -2.82 -29.57
CA LYS A 294 -8.10 -1.77 -30.07
C LYS A 294 -8.86 -1.01 -28.98
N GLU A 295 -8.32 -1.00 -27.77
CA GLU A 295 -8.84 -0.19 -26.67
C GLU A 295 -8.10 1.16 -26.63
N ASP A 296 -8.86 2.22 -26.45
CA ASP A 296 -8.35 3.58 -26.29
C ASP A 296 -8.01 3.78 -24.81
N VAL A 297 -6.72 3.81 -24.48
CA VAL A 297 -6.19 3.93 -23.10
C VAL A 297 -6.22 5.37 -22.61
N ILE A 298 -5.82 6.30 -23.48
CA ILE A 298 -5.85 7.74 -23.24
C ILE A 298 -6.56 8.38 -24.44
N LEU A 299 -7.45 9.34 -24.19
CA LEU A 299 -8.10 10.10 -25.24
C LEU A 299 -7.41 11.44 -25.48
N GLN A 300 -7.35 11.87 -26.75
CA GLN A 300 -6.89 13.20 -27.10
C GLN A 300 -7.76 14.28 -26.43
N ASN A 301 -7.12 15.32 -25.90
CA ASN A 301 -7.72 16.42 -25.13
C ASN A 301 -8.32 16.03 -23.77
N GLU A 302 -8.09 14.81 -23.29
CA GLU A 302 -8.44 14.42 -21.93
C GLU A 302 -7.53 15.11 -20.91
N ALA A 303 -8.05 15.37 -19.71
CA ALA A 303 -7.26 15.91 -18.62
C ALA A 303 -6.20 14.88 -18.16
N PRO A 304 -4.96 15.31 -17.86
CA PRO A 304 -3.87 14.38 -17.55
C PRO A 304 -3.97 13.88 -16.10
N THR A 305 -4.62 12.74 -15.89
CA THR A 305 -4.75 12.12 -14.55
C THR A 305 -3.61 11.17 -14.22
N ASP A 306 -3.18 10.38 -15.20
CA ASP A 306 -2.23 9.29 -15.05
C ASP A 306 -1.35 9.22 -16.30
N PHE A 307 -0.16 8.65 -16.14
CA PHE A 307 0.68 8.23 -17.27
C PHE A 307 0.99 6.74 -17.14
N TYR A 308 1.37 6.15 -18.26
CA TYR A 308 1.56 4.70 -18.38
C TYR A 308 2.97 4.37 -18.88
N ILE A 309 3.54 3.28 -18.37
CA ILE A 309 4.75 2.66 -18.90
C ILE A 309 4.36 1.33 -19.55
N LEU A 310 4.78 1.11 -20.80
CA LEU A 310 4.51 -0.13 -21.52
C LEU A 310 5.43 -1.26 -21.01
N VAL A 311 4.85 -2.29 -20.40
CA VAL A 311 5.59 -3.50 -19.98
C VAL A 311 5.62 -4.55 -21.08
N SER A 312 4.51 -4.71 -21.79
CA SER A 312 4.41 -5.61 -22.93
C SER A 312 3.34 -5.15 -23.90
N GLY A 313 3.46 -5.55 -25.17
CA GLY A 313 2.56 -5.13 -26.23
C GLY A 313 3.06 -3.89 -26.99
N THR A 314 2.21 -3.39 -27.87
CA THR A 314 2.47 -2.16 -28.66
C THR A 314 1.21 -1.33 -28.74
N VAL A 315 1.40 -0.02 -28.84
CA VAL A 315 0.35 0.98 -28.74
C VAL A 315 0.56 2.02 -29.84
N ASP A 316 -0.49 2.35 -30.56
CA ASP A 316 -0.47 3.36 -31.63
C ASP A 316 -0.88 4.72 -31.05
N LEU A 317 -0.11 5.76 -31.38
CA LEU A 317 -0.41 7.15 -31.07
C LEU A 317 -1.19 7.76 -32.23
N LEU A 318 -2.42 8.20 -31.97
CA LEU A 318 -3.37 8.68 -32.95
C LEU A 318 -3.64 10.18 -32.74
N VAL A 319 -3.76 10.93 -33.84
CA VAL A 319 -4.27 12.32 -33.84
C VAL A 319 -5.51 12.37 -34.70
N LEU A 320 -6.55 13.06 -34.21
CA LEU A 320 -7.72 13.39 -35.02
C LEU A 320 -7.41 14.61 -35.91
N LYS A 321 -7.25 14.40 -37.22
CA LYS A 321 -7.10 15.50 -38.21
C LYS A 321 -8.28 15.49 -39.17
N ASN A 322 -8.99 16.61 -39.28
CA ASN A 322 -10.15 16.77 -40.18
C ASN A 322 -11.22 15.68 -40.02
N GLY A 323 -11.42 15.16 -38.81
CA GLY A 323 -12.38 14.10 -38.51
C GLY A 323 -11.89 12.68 -38.84
N VAL A 324 -10.65 12.50 -39.30
CA VAL A 324 -10.03 11.20 -39.57
C VAL A 324 -8.93 10.93 -38.55
N GLU A 325 -8.92 9.74 -37.97
CA GLU A 325 -7.84 9.28 -37.10
C GLU A 325 -6.60 8.92 -37.94
N GLN A 326 -5.47 9.57 -37.67
CA GLN A 326 -4.19 9.27 -38.31
C GLN A 326 -3.19 8.76 -37.27
N VAL A 327 -2.51 7.66 -37.57
CA VAL A 327 -1.39 7.14 -36.74
C VAL A 327 -0.17 8.03 -36.94
N VAL A 328 0.32 8.62 -35.87
CA VAL A 328 1.47 9.54 -35.85
C VAL A 328 2.72 8.84 -35.29
N GLY A 329 2.56 7.86 -34.42
CA GLY A 329 3.66 7.07 -33.87
C GLY A 329 3.21 5.72 -33.33
N GLU A 330 4.16 4.85 -33.01
CA GLU A 330 3.93 3.57 -32.31
C GLU A 330 4.87 3.51 -31.11
N ALA A 331 4.29 3.34 -29.92
CA ALA A 331 5.03 3.13 -28.68
C ALA A 331 5.26 1.65 -28.41
N LYS A 332 6.47 1.32 -27.97
CA LYS A 332 6.95 -0.05 -27.71
C LYS A 332 7.22 -0.29 -26.22
N THR A 333 7.56 -1.52 -25.89
CA THR A 333 7.92 -1.93 -24.53
C THR A 333 9.08 -1.09 -23.99
N GLY A 334 8.91 -0.56 -22.77
CA GLY A 334 9.86 0.33 -22.10
C GLY A 334 9.64 1.83 -22.38
N GLU A 335 8.68 2.18 -23.24
CA GLU A 335 8.33 3.57 -23.53
C GLU A 335 7.15 4.05 -22.66
N LEU A 336 7.05 5.38 -22.53
CA LEU A 336 6.04 6.07 -21.74
C LEU A 336 4.90 6.56 -22.64
N CYS A 337 3.71 6.69 -22.07
CA CYS A 337 2.57 7.35 -22.69
C CYS A 337 1.85 8.26 -21.68
N GLY A 338 1.61 9.51 -22.08
CA GLY A 338 0.82 10.49 -21.32
C GLY A 338 1.61 11.32 -20.30
N GLU A 339 2.92 11.11 -20.22
CA GLU A 339 3.85 11.79 -19.32
C GLU A 339 3.94 13.29 -19.59
N ILE A 340 3.91 13.72 -20.86
CA ILE A 340 3.90 15.14 -21.24
C ILE A 340 2.68 15.84 -20.65
N GLY A 341 1.49 15.23 -20.75
CA GLY A 341 0.28 15.78 -20.18
C GLY A 341 0.39 15.94 -18.66
N VAL A 342 0.89 14.91 -17.98
CA VAL A 342 1.02 14.88 -16.51
C VAL A 342 2.03 15.90 -16.00
N LEU A 343 3.22 15.94 -16.61
CA LEU A 343 4.32 16.82 -16.19
C LEU A 343 4.05 18.28 -16.53
N CYS A 344 3.51 18.55 -17.72
CA CYS A 344 3.29 19.91 -18.21
C CYS A 344 1.91 20.48 -17.86
N TYR A 345 1.07 19.69 -17.18
CA TYR A 345 -0.33 20.03 -16.86
C TYR A 345 -1.11 20.50 -18.09
N ARG A 346 -1.06 19.70 -19.16
CA ARG A 346 -1.77 19.96 -20.42
C ARG A 346 -2.68 18.80 -20.80
N PRO A 347 -3.75 19.05 -21.56
CA PRO A 347 -4.55 17.98 -22.13
C PRO A 347 -3.69 17.03 -22.97
N GLN A 348 -4.09 15.77 -23.01
CA GLN A 348 -3.33 14.72 -23.71
C GLN A 348 -3.28 15.00 -25.22
N LEU A 349 -2.06 14.97 -25.77
CA LEU A 349 -1.81 15.38 -27.17
C LEU A 349 -2.31 14.34 -28.18
N PHE A 350 -2.31 13.08 -27.79
CA PHE A 350 -2.58 11.93 -28.64
C PHE A 350 -3.64 11.04 -27.99
N THR A 351 -4.46 10.41 -28.83
CA THR A 351 -5.22 9.23 -28.42
C THR A 351 -4.27 8.03 -28.46
N VAL A 352 -4.21 7.28 -27.38
CA VAL A 352 -3.29 6.15 -27.20
C VAL A 352 -4.10 4.87 -27.33
N ARG A 353 -3.95 4.13 -28.43
CA ARG A 353 -4.75 2.92 -28.72
C ARG A 353 -3.89 1.67 -28.73
N THR A 354 -4.29 0.63 -28.00
CA THR A 354 -3.59 -0.65 -28.03
C THR A 354 -3.74 -1.35 -29.38
N LYS A 355 -2.66 -1.95 -29.89
CA LYS A 355 -2.68 -2.76 -31.12
C LYS A 355 -2.83 -4.25 -30.81
N ARG A 356 -2.25 -4.66 -29.69
CA ARG A 356 -2.27 -6.04 -29.15
C ARG A 356 -2.64 -5.99 -27.67
N LEU A 357 -2.90 -7.16 -27.09
CA LEU A 357 -2.98 -7.28 -25.63
C LEU A 357 -1.72 -6.66 -25.02
N SER A 358 -1.90 -5.64 -24.18
CA SER A 358 -0.80 -4.85 -23.64
C SER A 358 -0.91 -4.77 -22.12
N GLN A 359 0.23 -4.88 -21.45
CA GLN A 359 0.35 -4.67 -20.01
C GLN A 359 0.99 -3.31 -19.78
N LEU A 360 0.28 -2.45 -19.06
CA LEU A 360 0.69 -1.08 -18.78
C LEU A 360 0.84 -0.88 -17.28
N LEU A 361 1.90 -0.21 -16.85
CA LEU A 361 2.06 0.26 -15.47
C LEU A 361 1.52 1.67 -15.38
N ARG A 362 0.46 1.84 -14.60
CA ARG A 362 -0.16 3.12 -14.32
C ARG A 362 0.50 3.77 -13.11
N LEU A 363 0.81 5.05 -13.24
CA LEU A 363 1.13 5.91 -12.10
C LEU A 363 0.26 7.17 -12.12
N ASN A 364 -0.32 7.48 -10.96
CA ASN A 364 -1.17 8.66 -10.81
C ASN A 364 -0.33 9.93 -10.68
N ARG A 365 -0.81 11.02 -11.26
CA ARG A 365 -0.21 12.35 -11.16
C ARG A 365 0.08 12.77 -9.72
N THR A 366 -0.91 12.65 -8.84
CA THR A 366 -0.78 13.11 -7.44
C THR A 366 0.24 12.28 -6.67
N THR A 367 0.22 10.96 -6.82
CA THR A 367 1.21 10.07 -6.20
C THR A 367 2.61 10.35 -6.74
N PHE A 368 2.73 10.57 -8.05
CA PHE A 368 4.01 10.89 -8.68
C PHE A 368 4.62 12.18 -8.10
N PHE A 369 3.86 13.28 -8.09
CA PHE A 369 4.36 14.55 -7.56
C PHE A 369 4.66 14.49 -6.06
N ASN A 370 3.86 13.77 -5.26
CA ASN A 370 4.14 13.58 -3.84
C ASN A 370 5.48 12.85 -3.60
N ILE A 371 5.79 11.84 -4.43
CA ILE A 371 7.04 11.07 -4.36
C ILE A 371 8.24 11.93 -4.81
N VAL A 372 8.08 12.70 -5.89
CA VAL A 372 9.13 13.60 -6.39
C VAL A 372 9.35 14.78 -5.44
N GLN A 373 8.33 15.27 -4.75
CA GLN A 373 8.45 16.34 -3.75
C GLN A 373 9.28 15.92 -2.53
N ALA A 374 9.28 14.64 -2.18
CA ALA A 374 10.17 14.11 -1.15
C ALA A 374 11.64 14.04 -1.60
N ASN A 375 11.91 14.08 -2.91
CA ASN A 375 13.24 13.93 -3.50
C ASN A 375 13.47 15.01 -4.59
N VAL A 376 13.52 16.27 -4.17
CA VAL A 376 13.56 17.44 -5.09
C VAL A 376 14.74 17.37 -6.06
N GLY A 377 15.90 16.83 -5.62
CA GLY A 377 17.07 16.63 -6.46
C GLY A 377 16.76 15.78 -7.71
N ASP A 378 16.09 14.64 -7.53
CA ASP A 378 15.74 13.77 -8.65
C ASP A 378 14.65 14.37 -9.55
N GLY A 379 13.76 15.21 -9.01
CA GLY A 379 12.77 15.94 -9.80
C GLY A 379 13.40 16.79 -10.90
N THR A 380 14.57 17.38 -10.63
CA THR A 380 15.31 18.16 -11.63
C THR A 380 15.87 17.30 -12.75
N ILE A 381 16.33 16.08 -12.43
CA ILE A 381 16.84 15.10 -13.39
C ILE A 381 15.72 14.67 -14.34
N ILE A 382 14.55 14.35 -13.78
CA ILE A 382 13.34 14.00 -14.54
C ILE A 382 12.97 15.10 -15.54
N MET A 383 12.99 16.37 -15.12
CA MET A 383 12.67 17.49 -16.01
C MET A 383 13.73 17.67 -17.12
N ASN A 384 15.01 17.53 -16.80
CA ASN A 384 16.07 17.58 -17.80
C ASN A 384 15.94 16.45 -18.83
N ASN A 385 15.64 15.23 -18.38
CA ASN A 385 15.39 14.09 -19.25
C ASN A 385 14.20 14.35 -20.20
N LEU A 386 13.11 14.95 -19.70
CA LEU A 386 11.97 15.33 -20.52
C LEU A 386 12.36 16.35 -21.60
N LEU A 387 13.04 17.44 -21.22
CA LEU A 387 13.40 18.51 -22.14
C LEU A 387 14.40 18.03 -23.20
N GLN A 388 15.36 17.20 -22.80
CA GLN A 388 16.31 16.57 -23.71
C GLN A 388 15.58 15.67 -24.72
N HIS A 389 14.62 14.87 -24.24
CA HIS A 389 13.80 14.03 -25.12
C HIS A 389 12.97 14.84 -26.12
N LEU A 390 12.35 15.94 -25.66
CA LEU A 390 11.59 16.85 -26.54
C LEU A 390 12.47 17.55 -27.57
N LYS A 391 13.74 17.84 -27.26
CA LYS A 391 14.71 18.40 -28.23
C LYS A 391 15.15 17.39 -29.29
N GLU A 392 15.20 16.11 -28.93
CA GLU A 392 15.58 15.03 -29.84
C GLU A 392 14.44 14.67 -30.81
N LEU A 393 13.19 14.78 -30.36
CA LEU A 393 12.00 14.62 -31.18
C LEU A 393 11.81 15.83 -32.11
N LYS A 394 12.37 15.77 -33.32
CA LYS A 394 12.23 16.77 -34.40
C LYS A 394 10.82 16.83 -35.02
N ASP A 395 9.78 16.67 -34.21
CA ASP A 395 8.39 16.75 -34.65
C ASP A 395 7.86 18.17 -34.42
N PRO A 396 7.13 18.77 -35.38
CA PRO A 396 6.64 20.15 -35.26
C PRO A 396 5.66 20.34 -34.09
N ILE A 397 4.93 19.28 -33.69
CA ILE A 397 4.07 19.30 -32.49
C ILE A 397 4.94 19.33 -31.23
N MET A 398 6.03 18.54 -31.21
CA MET A 398 6.93 18.45 -30.06
C MET A 398 7.77 19.72 -29.89
N GLU A 399 8.18 20.37 -30.98
CA GLU A 399 8.84 21.68 -30.93
C GLU A 399 7.94 22.75 -30.30
N GLY A 400 6.64 22.77 -30.66
CA GLY A 400 5.66 23.64 -30.03
C GLY A 400 5.48 23.32 -28.54
N VAL A 401 5.44 22.03 -28.19
CA VAL A 401 5.35 21.58 -26.79
C VAL A 401 6.57 22.02 -26.00
N LEU A 402 7.76 21.85 -26.55
CA LEU A 402 9.05 22.25 -25.98
C LEU A 402 9.06 23.76 -25.69
N LEU A 403 8.74 24.58 -26.69
CA LEU A 403 8.70 26.04 -26.52
C LEU A 403 7.71 26.45 -25.43
N GLU A 404 6.53 25.86 -25.42
CA GLU A 404 5.55 26.12 -24.37
C GLU A 404 6.03 25.60 -22.99
N THR A 405 6.72 24.46 -22.92
CA THR A 405 7.27 23.96 -21.64
C THR A 405 8.33 24.88 -21.10
N GLU A 406 9.22 25.38 -21.96
CA GLU A 406 10.25 26.34 -21.57
C GLU A 406 9.63 27.66 -21.10
N ASN A 407 8.59 28.13 -21.79
CA ASN A 407 7.83 29.31 -21.36
C ASN A 407 7.09 29.09 -20.03
N MET A 408 6.54 27.90 -19.79
CA MET A 408 5.88 27.55 -18.53
C MET A 408 6.89 27.46 -17.38
N LEU A 409 8.07 26.92 -17.64
CA LEU A 409 9.19 26.89 -16.71
C LEU A 409 9.65 28.31 -16.38
N ALA A 410 9.94 29.16 -17.37
CA ALA A 410 10.35 30.56 -17.15
C ALA A 410 9.31 31.36 -16.34
N ARG A 411 8.02 31.03 -16.47
CA ARG A 411 6.91 31.65 -15.71
C ARG A 411 6.62 30.97 -14.36
N GLY A 412 7.34 29.90 -14.03
CA GLY A 412 7.17 29.11 -12.81
C GLY A 412 5.80 28.43 -12.67
N ARG A 413 5.09 28.18 -13.77
CA ARG A 413 3.72 27.59 -13.75
C ARG A 413 3.70 26.07 -13.69
N MET A 414 4.84 25.44 -13.43
CA MET A 414 4.96 23.99 -13.35
C MET A 414 4.76 23.54 -11.91
N ASP A 415 4.04 22.42 -11.74
CA ASP A 415 3.78 21.81 -10.42
C ASP A 415 4.93 20.90 -9.97
N LEU A 416 5.95 20.71 -10.81
CA LEU A 416 7.14 19.93 -10.45
C LEU A 416 8.02 20.73 -9.48
N PRO A 417 8.43 20.15 -8.35
CA PRO A 417 9.37 20.80 -7.44
C PRO A 417 10.74 20.87 -8.14
N LEU A 418 11.16 22.10 -8.45
CA LEU A 418 12.45 22.40 -9.06
C LEU A 418 13.34 23.05 -8.01
N SER A 419 14.63 22.69 -7.99
CA SER A 419 15.60 23.34 -7.12
C SER A 419 16.02 24.70 -7.67
N LEU A 420 16.48 25.60 -6.79
CA LEU A 420 17.12 26.85 -7.22
C LEU A 420 18.39 26.59 -8.05
N CYS A 421 19.14 25.53 -7.68
CA CYS A 421 20.30 25.06 -8.42
C CYS A 421 19.98 24.74 -9.89
N PHE A 422 18.79 24.19 -10.18
CA PHE A 422 18.35 23.93 -11.55
C PHE A 422 18.16 25.20 -12.37
N ALA A 423 17.54 26.23 -11.78
CA ALA A 423 17.35 27.52 -12.44
C ALA A 423 18.70 28.22 -12.69
N ALA A 424 19.59 28.20 -11.69
CA ALA A 424 20.94 28.73 -11.80
C ALA A 424 21.79 28.00 -12.87
N LEU A 425 21.67 26.66 -12.95
CA LEU A 425 22.39 25.86 -13.96
C LEU A 425 22.01 26.24 -15.40
N ARG A 426 20.74 26.62 -15.60
CA ARG A 426 20.23 27.08 -16.90
C ARG A 426 20.54 28.55 -17.19
N GLY A 427 20.95 29.33 -16.18
CA GLY A 427 21.04 30.79 -16.27
C GLY A 427 19.69 31.47 -16.47
N ASP A 428 18.59 30.85 -16.03
CA ASP A 428 17.23 31.40 -16.16
C ASP A 428 16.89 32.24 -14.92
N ASP A 429 17.15 33.54 -15.01
CA ASP A 429 16.92 34.53 -13.96
C ASP A 429 15.43 34.71 -13.64
N LEU A 430 14.54 34.56 -14.63
CA LEU A 430 13.09 34.65 -14.45
C LEU A 430 12.53 33.49 -13.64
N LEU A 431 12.91 32.26 -13.98
CA LEU A 431 12.53 31.07 -13.20
C LEU A 431 13.08 31.17 -11.77
N LEU A 432 14.34 31.56 -11.63
CA LEU A 432 15.00 31.73 -10.33
C LEU A 432 14.26 32.75 -9.45
N HIS A 433 13.88 33.90 -10.01
CA HIS A 433 13.11 34.92 -9.32
C HIS A 433 11.72 34.46 -8.92
N HIS A 434 11.06 33.66 -9.75
CA HIS A 434 9.76 33.11 -9.38
C HIS A 434 9.88 32.10 -8.22
N LEU A 435 10.88 31.23 -8.25
CA LEU A 435 11.14 30.24 -7.19
C LEU A 435 11.46 30.93 -5.85
N LEU A 436 12.33 31.95 -5.86
CA LEU A 436 12.65 32.73 -4.66
C LEU A 436 11.41 33.47 -4.11
N LYS A 437 10.56 34.04 -4.97
CA LYS A 437 9.29 34.65 -4.55
C LYS A 437 8.29 33.68 -3.92
N ARG A 438 8.39 32.37 -4.22
CA ARG A 438 7.59 31.34 -3.57
C ARG A 438 8.11 30.96 -2.18
N GLY A 439 9.24 31.53 -1.75
CA GLY A 439 9.83 31.30 -0.44
C GLY A 439 10.81 30.13 -0.40
N LEU A 440 11.38 29.72 -1.53
CA LEU A 440 12.51 28.79 -1.52
C LEU A 440 13.72 29.50 -0.89
N ASP A 441 14.42 28.81 0.02
CA ASP A 441 15.57 29.37 0.70
C ASP A 441 16.77 29.45 -0.28
N PRO A 442 17.33 30.64 -0.55
CA PRO A 442 18.47 30.82 -1.45
C PRO A 442 19.73 30.05 -1.02
N ASN A 443 19.81 29.62 0.24
CA ASN A 443 20.94 28.90 0.80
C ASN A 443 20.77 27.38 0.79
N GLU A 444 19.69 26.85 0.21
CA GLU A 444 19.60 25.41 -0.01
C GLU A 444 20.74 24.92 -0.90
N SER A 445 21.38 23.84 -0.46
CA SER A 445 22.50 23.20 -1.15
C SER A 445 22.09 21.90 -1.82
N ASP A 446 22.77 21.55 -2.90
CA ASP A 446 22.68 20.22 -3.52
C ASP A 446 23.36 19.14 -2.66
N ASN A 447 23.33 17.88 -3.11
CA ASN A 447 23.96 16.75 -2.41
C ASN A 447 25.48 16.92 -2.19
N ASN A 448 26.13 17.84 -2.91
CA ASN A 448 27.55 18.14 -2.78
C ASN A 448 27.80 19.39 -1.92
N GLY A 449 26.76 19.97 -1.31
CA GLY A 449 26.87 21.20 -0.53
C GLY A 449 26.87 22.48 -1.37
N ARG A 450 26.71 22.41 -2.70
CA ARG A 450 26.73 23.58 -3.57
C ARG A 450 25.38 24.28 -3.56
N THR A 451 25.38 25.57 -3.24
CA THR A 451 24.19 26.42 -3.33
C THR A 451 23.94 26.89 -4.76
N ALA A 452 22.75 27.42 -5.03
CA ALA A 452 22.44 28.03 -6.33
C ALA A 452 23.43 29.15 -6.73
N LEU A 453 24.01 29.82 -5.73
CA LEU A 453 25.00 30.88 -5.92
C LEU A 453 26.33 30.33 -6.46
N HIS A 454 26.79 29.15 -6.00
CA HIS A 454 27.98 28.49 -6.54
C HIS A 454 27.81 28.22 -8.04
N ILE A 455 26.64 27.68 -8.43
CA ILE A 455 26.36 27.32 -9.82
C ILE A 455 26.24 28.58 -10.69
N ALA A 456 25.53 29.60 -10.21
CA ALA A 456 25.40 30.87 -10.94
C ALA A 456 26.77 31.55 -11.14
N ALA A 457 27.64 31.48 -10.14
CA ALA A 457 29.00 32.00 -10.21
C ALA A 457 29.88 31.24 -11.21
N SER A 458 29.86 29.91 -11.16
CA SER A 458 30.57 29.02 -12.08
C SER A 458 30.11 29.17 -13.54
N LYS A 459 28.86 29.57 -13.78
CA LYS A 459 28.30 29.86 -15.12
C LYS A 459 28.49 31.30 -15.59
N GLY A 460 28.93 32.20 -14.71
CA GLY A 460 29.09 33.62 -15.03
C GLY A 460 27.76 34.38 -15.20
N SER A 461 26.66 33.87 -14.65
CA SER A 461 25.33 34.48 -14.79
C SER A 461 25.14 35.62 -13.78
N ALA A 462 25.60 36.82 -14.14
CA ALA A 462 25.53 38.02 -13.28
C ALA A 462 24.12 38.35 -12.76
N ASN A 463 23.09 38.22 -13.61
CA ASN A 463 21.70 38.45 -13.21
C ASN A 463 21.25 37.46 -12.12
N CYS A 464 21.58 36.17 -12.27
CA CYS A 464 21.22 35.15 -11.28
C CYS A 464 21.93 35.40 -9.95
N VAL A 465 23.20 35.82 -9.99
CA VAL A 465 24.00 36.16 -8.79
C VAL A 465 23.39 37.36 -8.06
N LEU A 466 23.10 38.45 -8.78
CA LEU A 466 22.43 39.62 -8.20
C LEU A 466 21.13 39.24 -7.52
N LEU A 467 20.31 38.47 -8.22
CA LEU A 467 18.98 38.09 -7.76
C LEU A 467 19.02 37.15 -6.54
N LEU A 468 20.01 36.26 -6.46
CA LEU A 468 20.22 35.43 -5.28
C LEU A 468 20.66 36.26 -4.07
N LEU A 469 21.59 37.20 -4.27
CA LEU A 469 22.07 38.09 -3.21
C LEU A 469 20.95 39.02 -2.70
N ASP A 470 20.10 39.55 -3.60
CA ASP A 470 18.95 40.39 -3.25
C ASP A 470 17.94 39.66 -2.35
N PHE A 471 17.81 38.34 -2.50
CA PHE A 471 16.95 37.49 -1.67
C PHE A 471 17.65 36.92 -0.43
N GLY A 472 18.90 37.33 -0.15
CA GLY A 472 19.64 36.96 1.06
C GLY A 472 20.49 35.69 0.95
N ALA A 473 20.95 35.33 -0.25
CA ALA A 473 21.95 34.28 -0.41
C ALA A 473 23.26 34.64 0.32
N ASP A 474 23.85 33.68 1.02
CA ASP A 474 25.14 33.82 1.66
C ASP A 474 26.26 33.68 0.62
N ALA A 475 26.90 34.82 0.34
CA ALA A 475 28.05 34.94 -0.55
C ALA A 475 29.28 34.14 -0.09
N ASN A 476 29.31 33.69 1.16
CA ASN A 476 30.39 32.92 1.78
C ASN A 476 30.01 31.47 2.10
N SER A 477 28.89 30.98 1.55
CA SER A 477 28.51 29.57 1.67
C SER A 477 29.63 28.67 1.15
N ARG A 478 29.87 27.53 1.82
CA ARG A 478 30.91 26.56 1.45
C ARG A 478 30.28 25.26 0.99
N ASP A 479 30.79 24.69 -0.08
CA ASP A 479 30.45 23.33 -0.47
C ASP A 479 31.27 22.28 0.30
N SER A 480 31.07 20.99 -0.02
CA SER A 480 31.74 19.88 0.68
C SER A 480 33.26 19.84 0.50
N GLU A 481 33.78 20.46 -0.56
CA GLU A 481 35.22 20.58 -0.83
C GLU A 481 35.82 21.86 -0.22
N GLY A 482 34.97 22.71 0.38
CA GLY A 482 35.37 23.99 0.93
C GLY A 482 35.47 25.10 -0.11
N SER A 483 34.96 24.89 -1.32
CA SER A 483 34.83 25.92 -2.36
C SER A 483 33.77 26.94 -1.97
N VAL A 484 33.96 28.17 -2.46
CA VAL A 484 33.05 29.31 -2.25
C VAL A 484 32.62 29.89 -3.59
N PRO A 485 31.48 30.59 -3.69
CA PRO A 485 31.00 31.13 -4.96
C PRO A 485 32.00 32.08 -5.63
N LEU A 486 32.77 32.83 -4.85
CA LEU A 486 33.82 33.72 -5.38
C LEU A 486 34.92 32.92 -6.11
N TRP A 487 35.32 31.77 -5.55
CA TRP A 487 36.31 30.88 -6.16
C TRP A 487 35.82 30.32 -7.48
N GLU A 488 34.57 29.86 -7.54
CA GLU A 488 33.93 29.37 -8.78
C GLU A 488 33.92 30.42 -9.90
N ALA A 489 33.63 31.68 -9.56
CA ALA A 489 33.67 32.78 -10.52
C ALA A 489 35.10 33.09 -11.02
N MET A 490 36.11 33.02 -10.14
CA MET A 490 37.52 33.20 -10.50
C MET A 490 38.02 32.07 -11.41
N LEU A 491 37.69 30.82 -11.07
CA LEU A 491 38.03 29.63 -11.86
C LEU A 491 37.41 29.69 -13.27
N GLY A 492 36.16 30.14 -13.37
CA GLY A 492 35.47 30.39 -14.63
C GLY A 492 35.91 31.65 -15.39
N ARG A 493 36.81 32.46 -14.82
CA ARG A 493 37.27 33.77 -15.35
C ARG A 493 36.13 34.76 -15.60
N HIS A 494 35.14 34.79 -14.71
CA HIS A 494 33.96 35.64 -14.83
C HIS A 494 34.13 36.95 -14.04
N GLU A 495 34.97 37.87 -14.53
CA GLU A 495 35.34 39.12 -13.85
C GLU A 495 34.14 39.96 -13.35
N ALA A 496 33.06 40.04 -14.14
CA ALA A 496 31.85 40.79 -13.76
C ALA A 496 31.19 40.18 -12.51
N VAL A 497 31.18 38.85 -12.39
CA VAL A 497 30.62 38.14 -11.25
C VAL A 497 31.57 38.22 -10.04
N VAL A 498 32.88 38.15 -10.26
CA VAL A 498 33.90 38.33 -9.21
C VAL A 498 33.73 39.70 -8.53
N LYS A 499 33.58 40.78 -9.32
CA LYS A 499 33.32 42.12 -8.79
C LYS A 499 32.01 42.18 -8.00
N LEU A 500 30.92 41.66 -8.57
CA LEU A 500 29.61 41.64 -7.90
C LEU A 500 29.63 40.89 -6.57
N LEU A 501 30.28 39.73 -6.50
CA LEU A 501 30.40 38.95 -5.26
C LEU A 501 31.27 39.67 -4.23
N SER A 502 32.40 40.25 -4.65
CA SER A 502 33.28 41.04 -3.77
C SER A 502 32.56 42.27 -3.20
N ASP A 503 31.81 42.99 -4.02
CA ASP A 503 31.03 44.17 -3.60
C ASP A 503 29.93 43.81 -2.59
N ASN A 504 29.43 42.57 -2.63
CA ASN A 504 28.44 42.02 -1.70
C ASN A 504 29.08 41.22 -0.54
N GLY A 505 30.37 41.45 -0.25
CA GLY A 505 31.02 40.93 0.96
C GLY A 505 31.48 39.46 0.88
N ALA A 506 31.59 38.88 -0.32
CA ALA A 506 32.24 37.60 -0.51
C ALA A 506 33.75 37.71 -0.17
N LYS A 507 34.26 36.75 0.59
CA LYS A 507 35.67 36.67 0.99
C LYS A 507 36.22 35.33 0.55
N LEU A 508 37.38 35.34 -0.10
CA LEU A 508 38.03 34.09 -0.51
C LEU A 508 38.53 33.28 0.70
N THR A 509 38.83 33.95 1.81
CA THR A 509 39.35 33.35 3.05
C THR A 509 38.36 32.47 3.80
N THR A 510 37.07 32.52 3.45
CA THR A 510 36.05 31.65 4.04
C THR A 510 36.13 30.22 3.49
N GLY A 511 36.66 30.05 2.28
CA GLY A 511 36.90 28.75 1.64
C GLY A 511 38.26 28.12 1.97
N ASP A 512 38.57 26.99 1.31
CA ASP A 512 39.89 26.34 1.41
C ASP A 512 40.89 26.98 0.44
N VAL A 513 41.56 28.03 0.92
CA VAL A 513 42.59 28.73 0.14
C VAL A 513 43.78 27.83 -0.23
N GLY A 514 44.08 26.81 0.58
CA GLY A 514 45.13 25.83 0.29
C GLY A 514 44.77 24.99 -0.94
N LEU A 515 43.53 24.51 -1.00
CA LEU A 515 42.99 23.84 -2.18
C LEU A 515 43.00 24.77 -3.41
N PHE A 516 42.53 26.00 -3.27
CA PHE A 516 42.48 26.98 -4.37
C PHE A 516 43.86 27.24 -4.98
N SER A 517 44.86 27.43 -4.13
CA SER A 517 46.24 27.69 -4.54
C SER A 517 46.89 26.48 -5.21
N CYS A 518 46.60 25.26 -4.71
CA CYS A 518 47.03 24.03 -5.36
C CYS A 518 46.41 23.89 -6.75
N THR A 519 45.09 24.07 -6.90
CA THR A 519 44.39 24.00 -8.20
C THR A 519 44.93 25.03 -9.20
N ALA A 520 45.26 26.24 -8.74
CA ALA A 520 45.86 27.28 -9.58
C ALA A 520 47.26 26.89 -10.09
N ALA A 521 48.07 26.27 -9.22
CA ALA A 521 49.39 25.74 -9.56
C ALA A 521 49.30 24.53 -10.51
N GLU A 522 48.35 23.61 -10.29
CA GLU A 522 48.08 22.46 -11.18
C GLU A 522 47.69 22.93 -12.60
N GLN A 523 46.96 24.04 -12.71
CA GLN A 523 46.61 24.64 -14.00
C GLN A 523 47.73 25.50 -14.60
N ASN A 524 48.90 25.59 -13.96
CA ASN A 524 50.02 26.46 -14.35
C ASN A 524 49.60 27.92 -14.57
N ASN A 525 48.64 28.42 -13.77
CA ASN A 525 48.03 29.73 -13.95
C ASN A 525 48.52 30.73 -12.89
N LEU A 526 49.65 31.39 -13.18
CA LEU A 526 50.25 32.39 -12.30
C LEU A 526 49.33 33.60 -12.02
N GLU A 527 48.55 34.03 -13.00
CA GLU A 527 47.63 35.17 -12.81
C GLU A 527 46.52 34.83 -11.81
N LEU A 528 46.02 33.60 -11.82
CA LEU A 528 45.02 33.16 -10.85
C LEU A 528 45.59 33.09 -9.42
N LEU A 529 46.87 32.72 -9.26
CA LEU A 529 47.57 32.82 -7.97
C LEU A 529 47.72 34.27 -7.49
N LYS A 530 48.06 35.20 -8.39
CA LYS A 530 48.11 36.64 -8.06
C LYS A 530 46.74 37.16 -7.65
N GLU A 531 45.68 36.73 -8.35
CA GLU A 531 44.31 37.09 -8.00
C GLU A 531 43.91 36.57 -6.61
N ILE A 532 44.25 35.32 -6.26
CA ILE A 532 44.03 34.76 -4.91
C ILE A 532 44.64 35.69 -3.83
N VAL A 533 45.88 36.11 -4.02
CA VAL A 533 46.58 37.02 -3.09
C VAL A 533 45.87 38.39 -3.03
N SER A 534 45.44 38.91 -4.18
CA SER A 534 44.75 40.21 -4.26
C SER A 534 43.42 40.23 -3.48
N PHE A 535 42.73 39.09 -3.37
CA PHE A 535 41.52 38.91 -2.56
C PHE A 535 41.81 38.47 -1.11
N GLY A 536 43.07 38.60 -0.65
CA GLY A 536 43.48 38.33 0.72
C GLY A 536 43.66 36.83 1.04
N GLY A 537 43.78 35.98 0.02
CA GLY A 537 44.08 34.56 0.16
C GLY A 537 45.56 34.32 0.49
N ASP A 538 45.81 33.50 1.50
CA ASP A 538 47.14 33.03 1.86
C ASP A 538 47.51 31.77 1.05
N VAL A 539 48.33 31.96 0.01
CA VAL A 539 48.78 30.91 -0.92
C VAL A 539 49.76 29.90 -0.30
N THR A 540 50.24 30.15 0.91
CA THR A 540 51.18 29.28 1.62
C THR A 540 50.50 28.14 2.38
N LYS A 541 49.17 28.22 2.56
CA LYS A 541 48.41 27.24 3.32
C LYS A 541 48.37 25.88 2.60
N PRO A 542 48.51 24.77 3.35
CA PRO A 542 48.32 23.44 2.80
C PRO A 542 46.84 23.11 2.61
N LYS A 543 46.52 22.26 1.62
CA LYS A 543 45.22 21.57 1.53
C LYS A 543 45.10 20.45 2.57
N ASN A 544 43.94 19.81 2.67
CA ASN A 544 43.65 18.74 3.66
C ASN A 544 44.70 17.62 3.77
N ASN A 545 45.46 17.33 2.70
CA ASN A 545 46.53 16.31 2.68
C ASN A 545 47.93 16.90 2.94
N CYS A 546 48.03 18.03 3.65
CA CYS A 546 49.28 18.74 3.95
C CYS A 546 50.08 19.24 2.72
N CYS A 547 49.63 18.94 1.51
CA CYS A 547 50.24 19.38 0.26
C CYS A 547 50.00 20.90 0.05
N THR A 548 51.05 21.63 -0.30
CA THR A 548 50.98 23.06 -0.62
C THR A 548 51.06 23.30 -2.12
N ALA A 549 50.70 24.51 -2.56
CA ALA A 549 50.89 24.94 -3.95
C ALA A 549 52.35 24.83 -4.41
N LEU A 550 53.32 24.92 -3.48
CA LEU A 550 54.75 24.78 -3.80
C LEU A 550 55.10 23.36 -4.22
N HIS A 551 54.57 22.34 -3.54
CA HIS A 551 54.77 20.93 -3.94
C HIS A 551 54.24 20.69 -5.36
N VAL A 552 53.04 21.20 -5.65
CA VAL A 552 52.44 21.10 -6.98
C VAL A 552 53.28 21.83 -8.03
N ALA A 553 53.69 23.08 -7.77
CA ALA A 553 54.48 23.86 -8.73
C ALA A 553 55.83 23.22 -9.05
N VAL A 554 56.45 22.55 -8.08
CA VAL A 554 57.67 21.75 -8.29
C VAL A 554 57.37 20.52 -9.13
N CYS A 555 56.29 19.78 -8.84
CA CYS A 555 55.87 18.62 -9.64
C CYS A 555 55.55 18.97 -11.10
N GLU A 556 54.97 20.15 -11.33
CA GLU A 556 54.67 20.66 -12.67
C GLU A 556 55.89 21.32 -13.35
N GLY A 557 57.02 21.45 -12.64
CA GLY A 557 58.26 22.05 -13.16
C GLY A 557 58.18 23.55 -13.46
N ASN A 558 57.20 24.27 -12.91
CA ASN A 558 56.94 25.67 -13.26
C ASN A 558 57.72 26.64 -12.38
N ILE A 559 58.91 27.02 -12.86
CA ILE A 559 59.88 27.87 -12.16
C ILE A 559 59.26 29.24 -11.77
N GLU A 560 58.43 29.83 -12.63
CA GLU A 560 57.84 31.15 -12.37
C GLU A 560 56.85 31.10 -11.19
N ILE A 561 56.05 30.05 -11.11
CA ILE A 561 55.12 29.83 -9.98
C ILE A 561 55.89 29.49 -8.71
N VAL A 562 56.92 28.65 -8.79
CA VAL A 562 57.79 28.35 -7.63
C VAL A 562 58.39 29.65 -7.09
N LYS A 563 58.97 30.48 -7.95
CA LYS A 563 59.54 31.77 -7.54
C LYS A 563 58.50 32.69 -6.89
N PHE A 564 57.32 32.81 -7.49
CA PHE A 564 56.23 33.61 -6.91
C PHE A 564 55.80 33.11 -5.53
N LEU A 565 55.66 31.79 -5.33
CA LEU A 565 55.27 31.21 -4.05
C LEU A 565 56.35 31.41 -2.98
N LEU A 566 57.63 31.32 -3.35
CA LEU A 566 58.75 31.66 -2.44
C LEU A 566 58.75 33.14 -2.07
N ASP A 567 58.49 34.04 -3.02
CA ASP A 567 58.33 35.48 -2.75
C ASP A 567 57.16 35.78 -1.80
N GLN A 568 56.13 34.93 -1.78
CA GLN A 568 55.01 34.99 -0.82
C GLN A 568 55.32 34.29 0.52
N GLY A 569 56.53 33.75 0.71
CA GLY A 569 56.97 33.12 1.96
C GLY A 569 56.60 31.65 2.12
N ALA A 570 56.39 30.91 1.01
CA ALA A 570 56.14 29.47 1.08
C ALA A 570 57.34 28.70 1.68
N ASN A 571 57.08 27.87 2.69
CA ASN A 571 58.12 27.08 3.34
C ASN A 571 58.52 25.87 2.48
N ILE A 572 59.81 25.82 2.12
CA ILE A 572 60.42 24.76 1.31
C ILE A 572 60.49 23.42 2.07
N GLU A 573 60.65 23.46 3.39
CA GLU A 573 60.85 22.28 4.26
C GLU A 573 59.54 21.69 4.82
N LEU A 574 58.39 22.26 4.45
CA LEU A 574 57.11 21.73 4.89
C LEU A 574 56.86 20.41 4.16
N GLY A 575 56.73 19.31 4.90
CA GLY A 575 56.41 18.00 4.32
C GLY A 575 54.91 17.84 4.02
N ASP A 576 54.60 17.13 2.93
CA ASP A 576 53.25 16.67 2.60
C ASP A 576 52.80 15.49 3.52
N GLU A 577 51.63 14.89 3.26
CA GLU A 577 51.13 13.72 4.01
C GLU A 577 52.09 12.52 4.03
N ASN A 578 52.96 12.39 3.02
CA ASN A 578 53.97 11.34 2.93
C ASN A 578 55.32 11.76 3.52
N GLY A 579 55.42 12.99 4.03
CA GLY A 579 56.65 13.58 4.56
C GLY A 579 57.62 14.07 3.48
N TRP A 580 57.22 14.14 2.21
CA TRP A 580 58.03 14.69 1.14
C TRP A 580 58.01 16.21 1.22
N THR A 581 59.20 16.83 1.24
CA THR A 581 59.31 18.28 1.12
C THR A 581 59.32 18.70 -0.35
N ALA A 582 59.03 19.97 -0.63
CA ALA A 582 59.15 20.53 -1.98
C ALA A 582 60.59 20.37 -2.53
N ARG A 583 61.61 20.38 -1.65
CA ARG A 583 63.00 20.11 -2.05
C ARG A 583 63.20 18.65 -2.45
N ASP A 584 62.70 17.71 -1.67
CA ASP A 584 62.84 16.28 -1.98
C ASP A 584 62.17 15.95 -3.32
N LEU A 585 61.01 16.58 -3.61
CA LEU A 585 60.33 16.44 -4.90
C LEU A 585 61.17 16.98 -6.07
N ALA A 586 61.81 18.14 -5.93
CA ALA A 586 62.70 18.70 -6.95
C ALA A 586 63.94 17.80 -7.18
N GLU A 587 64.45 17.17 -6.12
CA GLU A 587 65.56 16.21 -6.19
C GLU A 587 65.18 14.91 -6.89
N GLN A 588 64.04 14.34 -6.51
CA GLN A 588 63.53 13.11 -7.10
C GLN A 588 63.18 13.28 -8.59
N GLN A 589 62.66 14.43 -8.99
CA GLN A 589 62.21 14.69 -10.37
C GLN A 589 63.32 15.27 -11.27
N GLY A 590 64.47 15.66 -10.71
CA GLY A 590 65.62 16.16 -11.47
C GLY A 590 65.46 17.60 -11.99
N HIS A 591 64.66 18.43 -11.32
CA HIS A 591 64.47 19.84 -11.70
C HIS A 591 65.64 20.72 -11.22
N GLU A 592 66.78 20.67 -11.94
CA GLU A 592 68.01 21.40 -11.57
C GLU A 592 67.81 22.91 -11.39
N ASP A 593 67.03 23.55 -12.27
CA ASP A 593 66.76 25.00 -12.17
C ASP A 593 65.99 25.38 -10.89
N ILE A 594 65.08 24.51 -10.42
CA ILE A 594 64.32 24.71 -9.19
C ILE A 594 65.20 24.46 -7.95
N LYS A 595 66.14 23.51 -8.04
CA LYS A 595 67.13 23.29 -6.97
C LYS A 595 68.04 24.50 -6.79
N GLU A 596 68.58 25.03 -7.90
CA GLU A 596 69.39 26.26 -7.88
C GLU A 596 68.60 27.43 -7.28
N LEU A 597 67.30 27.53 -7.60
CA LEU A 597 66.40 28.53 -7.02
C LEU A 597 66.26 28.35 -5.49
N PHE A 598 66.01 27.13 -5.00
CA PHE A 598 65.91 26.86 -3.56
C PHE A 598 67.22 27.13 -2.79
N ASP A 599 68.38 26.85 -3.40
CA ASP A 599 69.68 27.14 -2.79
C ASP A 599 69.95 28.66 -2.71
N SER A 600 69.44 29.44 -3.67
CA SER A 600 69.61 30.90 -3.69
C SER A 600 68.81 31.64 -2.60
N TYR A 601 67.60 31.19 -2.25
CA TYR A 601 66.77 31.80 -1.19
C TYR A 601 67.34 31.60 0.22
N ARG A 602 68.20 30.58 0.40
CA ARG A 602 68.85 30.28 1.68
C ARG A 602 69.87 31.36 2.09
N VAL A 603 70.36 32.15 1.15
CA VAL A 603 71.32 33.24 1.41
C VAL A 603 70.62 34.50 1.96
N SER A 604 69.32 34.68 1.71
CA SER A 604 68.55 35.85 2.15
C SER A 604 67.94 35.76 3.56
N GLU A 605 67.61 34.56 4.07
CA GLU A 605 67.01 34.41 5.41
C GLU A 605 67.99 34.58 6.58
N ALA A 606 69.30 34.65 6.31
CA ALA A 606 70.32 34.74 7.35
C ALA A 606 70.44 36.14 8.01
N GLU A 607 69.77 37.19 7.50
CA GLU A 607 69.93 38.58 7.99
C GLU A 607 68.75 39.16 8.78
N SER A 608 67.63 38.45 8.97
CA SER A 608 66.48 39.02 9.71
C SER A 608 65.79 38.04 10.67
N ALA A 609 66.43 37.72 11.80
CA ALA A 609 65.72 37.34 13.03
C ALA A 609 66.61 37.52 14.28
N VAL A 610 66.36 38.59 15.04
CA VAL A 610 66.85 38.76 16.42
C VAL A 610 65.91 37.97 17.35
N MET A 611 66.46 36.99 18.08
CA MET A 611 65.75 36.27 19.14
C MET A 611 65.67 37.07 20.44
N ILE A 612 64.49 37.06 21.08
CA ILE A 612 64.32 37.17 22.55
C ILE A 612 63.28 36.09 22.97
N PRO A 613 63.47 35.37 24.09
CA PRO A 613 62.85 34.06 24.31
C PRO A 613 61.59 34.14 25.19
N GLU A 614 60.65 33.20 25.00
CA GLU A 614 59.63 32.89 26.00
C GLU A 614 59.60 31.41 26.39
N GLU A 615 59.34 31.23 27.67
CA GLU A 615 59.62 30.08 28.49
C GLU A 615 58.70 28.88 28.22
N ARG A 616 59.29 27.69 28.25
CA ARG A 616 58.55 26.44 28.44
C ARG A 616 58.05 26.37 29.87
N HIS A 617 56.74 26.35 30.06
CA HIS A 617 56.11 25.72 31.23
C HIS A 617 55.12 24.66 30.74
N GLY A 618 55.52 23.40 30.90
CA GLY A 618 54.66 22.27 30.65
C GLY A 618 53.66 22.08 31.78
N VAL A 619 52.44 21.68 31.45
CA VAL A 619 51.58 20.94 32.37
C VAL A 619 50.84 19.84 31.59
N ARG A 620 51.11 18.60 31.97
CA ARG A 620 50.22 17.45 31.73
C ARG A 620 48.95 17.66 32.57
N PHE A 621 47.78 17.60 31.96
CA PHE A 621 46.54 17.30 32.68
C PHE A 621 45.90 16.00 32.17
N LEU A 622 45.88 15.02 33.08
CA LEU A 622 44.88 13.96 33.12
C LEU A 622 43.52 14.60 33.44
N GLY A 623 42.50 14.30 32.64
CA GLY A 623 41.12 14.72 32.89
C GLY A 623 40.13 13.68 32.36
N ARG A 624 39.56 12.88 33.27
CA ARG A 624 38.36 12.08 33.05
C ARG A 624 37.21 12.99 32.62
N PHE A 625 36.44 12.58 31.62
CA PHE A 625 35.02 12.93 31.53
C PHE A 625 34.18 11.65 31.34
N LYS A 626 33.35 11.38 32.35
CA LYS A 626 32.08 10.67 32.20
C LYS A 626 31.06 11.69 31.73
N SER A 627 30.19 11.30 30.81
CA SER A 627 28.86 11.90 30.67
C SER A 627 27.88 10.85 30.16
N GLU A 628 27.04 10.36 31.07
CA GLU A 628 25.76 9.75 30.79
C GLU A 628 24.83 10.79 30.13
N PRO A 629 23.94 10.42 29.19
CA PRO A 629 22.81 11.27 28.83
C PRO A 629 21.63 10.98 29.76
N ASN A 630 21.41 11.87 30.74
CA ASN A 630 20.14 11.97 31.44
C ASN A 630 19.11 12.63 30.50
N ILE A 631 18.09 11.86 30.16
CA ILE A 631 16.84 12.33 29.57
C ILE A 631 16.01 12.96 30.69
N LEU A 632 15.61 14.23 30.51
CA LEU A 632 14.52 14.84 31.28
C LEU A 632 13.37 15.20 30.32
N PRO A 633 12.13 14.84 30.65
CA PRO A 633 10.96 15.12 29.84
C PRO A 633 10.45 16.55 30.11
N VAL A 634 10.10 17.27 29.04
CA VAL A 634 9.32 18.51 29.11
C VAL A 634 7.90 18.17 28.68
N ASN A 635 6.98 18.14 29.65
CA ASN A 635 5.55 18.29 29.45
C ASN A 635 5.22 19.77 29.66
N GLN A 636 4.58 20.40 28.67
CA GLN A 636 3.84 21.63 28.87
C GLN A 636 2.48 21.50 28.19
N ASP A 637 1.46 21.28 29.03
CA ASP A 637 0.09 21.67 28.77
C ASP A 637 0.04 23.19 28.62
N VAL A 638 -0.29 23.69 27.42
CA VAL A 638 -0.98 24.98 27.28
C VAL A 638 -1.95 24.89 26.09
N SER A 639 -3.22 24.83 26.45
CA SER A 639 -4.37 25.11 25.60
C SER A 639 -4.31 26.55 25.06
N PHE A 640 -4.39 26.70 23.74
CA PHE A 640 -4.66 28.01 23.12
C PHE A 640 -6.13 28.11 22.71
N SER A 641 -6.77 29.12 23.29
CA SER A 641 -8.04 29.73 22.92
C SER A 641 -7.99 30.35 21.53
N ALA A 642 -9.00 30.09 20.69
CA ALA A 642 -9.28 30.84 19.48
C ALA A 642 -10.43 31.85 19.75
N PRO A 643 -10.36 33.09 19.21
CA PRO A 643 -11.40 34.10 19.40
C PRO A 643 -12.51 34.01 18.34
N ASP A 644 -13.68 34.50 18.74
CA ASP A 644 -14.90 34.63 17.94
C ASP A 644 -14.79 35.60 16.75
N GLY A 645 -15.51 35.26 15.68
CA GLY A 645 -16.31 36.22 14.90
C GLY A 645 -15.83 36.59 13.50
N LEU A 646 -16.41 35.98 12.45
CA LEU A 646 -17.15 36.68 11.39
C LEU A 646 -17.79 35.70 10.40
N TRP A 647 -19.03 36.00 10.05
CA TRP A 647 -19.92 35.22 9.22
C TRP A 647 -19.63 35.47 7.74
N GLU A 648 -19.53 34.41 6.92
CA GLU A 648 -19.97 34.50 5.53
C GLU A 648 -20.48 33.16 4.99
N ARG A 649 -21.66 33.22 4.39
CA ARG A 649 -22.47 32.10 3.87
C ARG A 649 -21.78 31.44 2.67
N SER A 650 -21.65 30.11 2.70
CA SER A 650 -21.78 29.32 1.46
C SER A 650 -22.58 28.04 1.70
N ARG A 651 -23.65 27.89 0.93
CA ARG A 651 -24.62 26.78 0.99
C ARG A 651 -24.01 25.51 0.41
N PRO A 652 -24.13 24.32 1.03
CA PRO A 652 -23.84 23.07 0.33
C PRO A 652 -24.99 22.71 -0.60
N ARG A 653 -24.66 22.58 -1.89
CA ARG A 653 -25.53 22.00 -2.93
C ARG A 653 -25.93 20.58 -2.54
N ARG A 654 -27.23 20.31 -2.68
CA ARG A 654 -27.90 19.01 -2.63
C ARG A 654 -27.21 18.04 -3.61
N ARG A 655 -26.49 17.03 -3.11
CA ARG A 655 -26.00 15.90 -3.93
C ARG A 655 -27.11 14.84 -3.97
N THR A 656 -27.65 14.58 -5.16
CA THR A 656 -28.46 13.40 -5.46
C THR A 656 -27.53 12.22 -5.73
N ASN A 657 -27.64 11.15 -4.94
CA ASN A 657 -26.87 9.93 -5.13
C ASN A 657 -27.40 9.16 -6.36
N ASN A 658 -26.75 9.36 -7.50
CA ASN A 658 -26.98 8.59 -8.74
C ASN A 658 -26.11 7.32 -8.82
N PHE A 659 -25.45 6.92 -7.72
CA PHE A 659 -24.48 5.83 -7.74
C PHE A 659 -25.08 4.52 -8.27
N TYR A 660 -26.27 4.13 -7.80
CA TYR A 660 -26.98 2.91 -8.25
C TYR A 660 -27.40 2.92 -9.73
N ASN A 661 -27.52 4.10 -10.35
CA ASN A 661 -27.86 4.25 -11.77
C ASN A 661 -26.61 4.38 -12.68
N SER A 662 -25.42 4.43 -12.09
CA SER A 662 -24.15 4.45 -12.83
C SER A 662 -23.69 3.03 -13.16
N LEU A 663 -22.97 2.85 -14.27
CA LEU A 663 -22.34 1.59 -14.64
C LEU A 663 -21.55 0.99 -13.47
N PHE A 664 -20.81 1.83 -12.73
CA PHE A 664 -20.04 1.42 -11.56
C PHE A 664 -20.93 0.93 -10.40
N GLY A 665 -22.06 1.56 -10.12
CA GLY A 665 -22.98 1.08 -9.07
C GLY A 665 -23.69 -0.22 -9.44
N ILE A 666 -24.02 -0.40 -10.73
CA ILE A 666 -24.61 -1.65 -11.24
C ILE A 666 -23.58 -2.79 -11.17
N MET A 667 -22.33 -2.53 -11.58
CA MET A 667 -21.24 -3.50 -11.48
C MET A 667 -20.88 -3.83 -10.04
N SER A 668 -20.85 -2.83 -9.15
CA SER A 668 -20.60 -3.03 -7.72
C SER A 668 -21.71 -3.86 -7.07
N ALA A 669 -22.99 -3.62 -7.42
CA ALA A 669 -24.12 -4.40 -6.91
C ALA A 669 -24.10 -5.86 -7.41
N ALA A 670 -23.57 -6.12 -8.61
CA ALA A 670 -23.37 -7.48 -9.13
C ALA A 670 -22.23 -8.23 -8.41
N GLN A 671 -21.24 -7.51 -7.86
CA GLN A 671 -20.15 -8.10 -7.09
C GLN A 671 -20.51 -8.34 -5.62
N THR A 672 -21.29 -7.45 -4.99
CA THR A 672 -21.72 -7.56 -3.59
C THR A 672 -23.03 -8.35 -3.43
N GLY A 673 -23.13 -9.49 -4.10
CA GLY A 673 -24.29 -10.35 -4.07
C GLY A 673 -24.39 -11.22 -2.82
N GLU A 674 -24.31 -10.64 -1.62
CA GLU A 674 -24.75 -11.27 -0.37
C GLU A 674 -25.34 -10.23 0.58
N GLY A 675 -26.62 -10.39 0.92
CA GLY A 675 -27.18 -9.87 2.18
C GLY A 675 -28.32 -8.85 2.09
N SER A 676 -29.50 -9.25 1.60
CA SER A 676 -30.76 -8.66 2.09
C SER A 676 -31.92 -9.66 2.07
N SER A 677 -32.11 -10.37 3.17
CA SER A 677 -33.37 -10.35 3.96
C SER A 677 -33.45 -11.49 4.98
N LEU A 678 -33.64 -11.08 6.24
CA LEU A 678 -34.35 -11.76 7.34
C LEU A 678 -33.75 -13.06 7.90
N LEU A 679 -33.04 -12.94 9.03
CA LEU A 679 -33.41 -13.60 10.29
C LEU A 679 -32.67 -12.90 11.45
N SER A 680 -33.45 -12.46 12.43
CA SER A 680 -32.99 -11.99 13.74
C SER A 680 -32.50 -13.16 14.61
N VAL A 681 -31.65 -12.81 15.58
CA VAL A 681 -31.38 -13.44 16.88
C VAL A 681 -29.88 -13.67 17.13
N ASP A 682 -29.37 -12.82 18.03
CA ASP A 682 -28.35 -13.00 19.06
C ASP A 682 -26.97 -13.59 18.72
N ASN A 683 -25.97 -12.71 18.65
CA ASN A 683 -25.01 -12.54 19.75
C ASN A 683 -23.96 -11.49 19.38
N ALA A 684 -24.10 -10.30 19.95
CA ALA A 684 -23.07 -9.28 19.93
C ALA A 684 -22.03 -9.59 21.01
N THR A 685 -20.81 -9.96 20.61
CA THR A 685 -19.61 -9.56 21.34
C THR A 685 -18.49 -9.26 20.36
N SER A 686 -17.84 -8.12 20.61
CA SER A 686 -16.53 -7.70 20.09
C SER A 686 -16.46 -7.21 18.63
N ALA A 687 -16.68 -5.91 18.44
CA ALA A 687 -15.70 -5.05 17.76
C ALA A 687 -15.99 -3.57 18.05
N ALA A 688 -15.31 -3.03 19.07
CA ALA A 688 -15.23 -1.60 19.31
C ALA A 688 -14.27 -0.98 18.28
N ALA A 689 -14.81 -0.25 17.32
CA ALA A 689 -14.12 0.81 16.58
C ALA A 689 -15.16 1.89 16.26
N ALA A 690 -14.90 3.10 16.73
CA ALA A 690 -15.87 4.15 16.91
C ALA A 690 -16.47 4.69 15.59
N SER A 691 -17.71 4.32 15.28
CA SER A 691 -18.60 5.19 14.51
C SER A 691 -19.44 5.99 15.50
N ARG A 692 -19.13 7.27 15.69
CA ARG A 692 -20.05 8.20 16.37
C ARG A 692 -21.30 8.30 15.51
N ILE A 693 -22.34 7.55 15.87
CA ILE A 693 -23.70 7.76 15.35
C ILE A 693 -24.08 9.16 15.83
N TYR A 694 -24.16 10.12 14.91
CA TYR A 694 -24.70 11.43 15.21
C TYR A 694 -26.18 11.24 15.58
N ALA A 695 -26.47 11.25 16.89
CA ALA A 695 -27.84 11.34 17.36
C ALA A 695 -28.41 12.71 16.93
N ALA A 696 -29.46 12.68 16.12
CA ALA A 696 -30.13 13.89 15.65
C ALA A 696 -30.58 14.75 16.84
N ARG A 697 -30.34 16.06 16.81
CA ARG A 697 -30.81 17.03 17.81
C ARG A 697 -32.12 17.62 17.35
N VAL A 698 -33.11 17.57 18.21
CA VAL A 698 -34.48 17.96 17.91
C VAL A 698 -34.96 18.95 18.95
N THR A 699 -35.71 19.96 18.53
CA THR A 699 -36.27 20.96 19.45
C THR A 699 -37.67 20.54 19.83
N VAL A 700 -37.91 20.22 21.08
CA VAL A 700 -39.24 19.85 21.59
C VAL A 700 -39.91 21.05 22.25
N SER A 701 -41.22 21.17 22.14
CA SER A 701 -42.01 22.24 22.75
C SER A 701 -43.38 21.73 23.17
N CYS A 702 -44.00 22.40 24.15
CA CYS A 702 -45.34 22.04 24.64
C CYS A 702 -46.16 23.33 24.87
N PRO A 703 -47.00 23.74 23.91
CA PRO A 703 -47.75 24.99 23.95
C PRO A 703 -48.74 25.07 25.13
N GLN A 704 -49.28 23.92 25.56
CA GLN A 704 -50.30 23.81 26.62
C GLN A 704 -49.83 24.34 28.00
N LYS A 705 -48.52 24.48 28.23
CA LYS A 705 -47.96 24.92 29.52
C LYS A 705 -47.29 26.31 29.48
N GLY A 706 -47.49 27.07 28.39
CA GLY A 706 -46.93 28.42 28.24
C GLY A 706 -45.42 28.47 27.94
N ASP A 707 -44.79 27.32 27.66
CA ASP A 707 -43.36 27.23 27.36
C ASP A 707 -43.13 27.33 25.83
N HIS A 708 -43.19 28.55 25.31
CA HIS A 708 -42.94 28.85 23.88
C HIS A 708 -41.46 28.72 23.49
N ALA A 709 -40.56 28.62 24.47
CA ALA A 709 -39.14 28.40 24.26
C ALA A 709 -38.88 26.89 24.09
N GLY A 710 -38.77 26.42 22.84
CA GLY A 710 -38.46 25.03 22.54
C GLY A 710 -37.11 24.60 23.15
N LYS A 711 -37.06 23.39 23.73
CA LYS A 711 -35.88 22.82 24.37
C LYS A 711 -35.18 21.86 23.42
N LEU A 712 -33.86 21.98 23.27
CA LEU A 712 -33.06 21.09 22.43
C LEU A 712 -32.79 19.76 23.16
N VAL A 713 -33.08 18.64 22.50
CA VAL A 713 -32.91 17.27 23.03
C VAL A 713 -32.33 16.38 21.94
N LEU A 714 -31.59 15.34 22.34
CA LEU A 714 -31.14 14.29 21.42
C LEU A 714 -32.30 13.34 21.13
N LEU A 715 -32.49 13.00 19.85
CA LEU A 715 -33.49 12.06 19.40
C LEU A 715 -33.13 10.67 19.95
N PRO A 716 -34.01 10.04 20.74
CA PRO A 716 -33.79 8.70 21.25
C PRO A 716 -33.93 7.65 20.14
N HIS A 717 -33.65 6.38 20.47
CA HIS A 717 -33.69 5.30 19.48
C HIS A 717 -35.10 4.75 19.27
N THR A 718 -36.02 4.99 20.21
CA THR A 718 -37.40 4.51 20.13
C THR A 718 -38.41 5.65 20.32
N PHE A 719 -39.58 5.51 19.67
CA PHE A 719 -40.66 6.51 19.78
C PHE A 719 -41.23 6.60 21.21
N GLN A 720 -41.22 5.49 21.95
CA GLN A 720 -41.68 5.45 23.34
C GLN A 720 -40.77 6.28 24.27
N GLU A 721 -39.45 6.19 24.12
CA GLU A 721 -38.49 7.04 24.84
C GLU A 721 -38.70 8.53 24.52
N LEU A 722 -39.10 8.87 23.28
CA LEU A 722 -39.41 10.25 22.89
C LEU A 722 -40.63 10.79 23.65
N LEU A 723 -41.66 9.97 23.83
CA LEU A 723 -42.84 10.32 24.63
C LEU A 723 -42.48 10.45 26.12
N GLU A 724 -41.62 9.58 26.65
CA GLU A 724 -41.11 9.68 28.03
C GLU A 724 -40.29 10.96 28.26
N ILE A 725 -39.50 11.40 27.28
CA ILE A 725 -38.81 12.69 27.33
C ILE A 725 -39.82 13.84 27.43
N GLY A 726 -40.93 13.76 26.68
CA GLY A 726 -42.05 14.70 26.80
C GLY A 726 -42.66 14.70 28.21
N ALA A 727 -42.91 13.52 28.77
CA ALA A 727 -43.43 13.34 30.12
C ALA A 727 -42.49 13.88 31.21
N ASN A 728 -41.21 13.57 31.12
CA ASN A 728 -40.22 14.00 32.10
C ASN A 728 -39.92 15.51 32.03
N LYS A 729 -39.87 16.10 30.82
CA LYS A 729 -39.51 17.52 30.66
C LYS A 729 -40.69 18.48 30.82
N TYR A 730 -41.90 18.06 30.48
CA TYR A 730 -43.09 18.92 30.51
C TYR A 730 -44.14 18.47 31.53
N GLY A 731 -43.98 17.30 32.14
CA GLY A 731 -44.89 16.78 33.17
C GLY A 731 -46.27 16.42 32.64
N ILE A 732 -46.36 16.03 31.37
CA ILE A 732 -47.60 15.66 30.66
C ILE A 732 -47.34 14.32 29.96
N PHE A 733 -48.27 13.37 29.99
CA PHE A 733 -48.19 12.19 29.13
C PHE A 733 -48.60 12.60 27.71
N PRO A 734 -47.64 12.74 26.75
CA PRO A 734 -47.98 13.17 25.41
C PRO A 734 -48.66 12.01 24.68
N ALA A 735 -49.88 12.23 24.19
CA ALA A 735 -50.59 11.24 23.38
C ALA A 735 -50.22 11.34 21.90
N LYS A 736 -49.79 12.53 21.47
CA LYS A 736 -49.40 12.83 20.08
C LYS A 736 -48.16 13.72 20.01
N VAL A 737 -47.38 13.52 18.95
CA VAL A 737 -46.21 14.35 18.61
C VAL A 737 -46.47 14.97 17.25
N LEU A 738 -46.64 16.29 17.22
CA LEU A 738 -46.88 17.02 15.98
C LEU A 738 -45.59 17.66 15.46
N SER A 739 -45.47 17.80 14.14
CA SER A 739 -44.52 18.72 13.51
C SER A 739 -44.91 20.18 13.79
N LYS A 740 -43.99 21.12 13.55
CA LYS A 740 -44.26 22.58 13.58
C LYS A 740 -45.49 22.97 12.75
N ASP A 741 -45.73 22.26 11.64
CA ASP A 741 -46.83 22.52 10.71
C ASP A 741 -48.15 21.80 11.11
N GLY A 742 -48.19 21.14 12.27
CA GLY A 742 -49.40 20.49 12.81
C GLY A 742 -49.67 19.07 12.33
N ALA A 743 -48.75 18.45 11.58
CA ALA A 743 -48.87 17.06 11.12
C ALA A 743 -48.51 16.05 12.22
N ASP A 744 -49.29 14.97 12.36
CA ASP A 744 -49.04 13.88 13.32
C ASP A 744 -47.83 13.04 12.88
N ILE A 745 -46.92 12.75 13.82
CA ILE A 745 -45.71 11.97 13.57
C ILE A 745 -45.88 10.64 14.31
N ASP A 746 -46.08 9.57 13.55
CA ASP A 746 -46.35 8.23 14.10
C ASP A 746 -45.10 7.33 14.17
N ASP A 747 -43.98 7.72 13.54
CA ASP A 747 -42.73 6.95 13.50
C ASP A 747 -41.50 7.85 13.72
N ILE A 748 -40.58 7.39 14.59
CA ILE A 748 -39.34 8.09 14.92
C ILE A 748 -38.38 8.21 13.73
N GLN A 749 -38.46 7.32 12.75
CA GLN A 749 -37.63 7.37 11.53
C GLN A 749 -37.95 8.57 10.64
N LEU A 750 -39.11 9.21 10.84
CA LEU A 750 -39.53 10.39 10.09
C LEU A 750 -38.87 11.68 10.59
N ILE A 751 -38.26 11.66 11.78
CA ILE A 751 -37.70 12.83 12.46
C ILE A 751 -36.24 13.01 12.07
N ARG A 752 -35.88 14.22 11.62
CA ARG A 752 -34.53 14.59 11.16
C ARG A 752 -33.84 15.55 12.13
N ASP A 753 -32.52 15.68 11.98
CA ASP A 753 -31.71 16.63 12.76
C ASP A 753 -32.18 18.07 12.50
N GLY A 754 -32.51 18.79 13.57
CA GLY A 754 -33.01 20.16 13.55
C GLY A 754 -34.53 20.33 13.54
N ASP A 755 -35.31 19.24 13.51
CA ASP A 755 -36.77 19.31 13.49
C ASP A 755 -37.34 19.91 14.79
N ARG A 756 -38.56 20.47 14.69
CA ARG A 756 -39.31 21.00 15.83
C ARG A 756 -40.53 20.13 16.08
N LEU A 757 -40.57 19.50 17.26
CA LEU A 757 -41.65 18.64 17.71
C LEU A 757 -42.50 19.36 18.74
N VAL A 758 -43.81 19.13 18.66
CA VAL A 758 -44.82 19.70 19.54
C VAL A 758 -45.51 18.55 20.24
N PHE A 759 -45.35 18.44 21.55
CA PHE A 759 -46.04 17.45 22.37
C PHE A 759 -47.45 17.95 22.71
N VAL A 760 -48.45 17.07 22.54
CA VAL A 760 -49.86 17.35 22.86
C VAL A 760 -50.37 16.29 23.84
N GLY A 761 -50.87 16.71 25.01
CA GLY A 761 -51.46 15.82 26.00
C GLY A 761 -52.91 15.45 25.69
N GLU A 762 -53.34 14.28 26.17
CA GLU A 762 -54.74 13.88 26.24
C GLU A 762 -55.44 14.70 27.34
N ASN A 763 -55.99 15.87 27.00
CA ASN A 763 -57.21 16.41 27.60
C ASN A 763 -57.70 17.65 26.84
N GLU A 764 -58.99 17.54 26.49
CA GLU A 764 -59.97 18.57 26.10
C GLU A 764 -59.93 19.18 24.68
N ASN A 765 -60.93 18.72 23.91
CA ASN A 765 -61.66 19.43 22.87
C ASN A 765 -61.58 20.96 22.99
N TYR A 766 -61.12 21.61 21.92
CA TYR A 766 -61.67 22.92 21.57
C TYR A 766 -62.31 22.82 20.19
N GLU A 767 -63.63 22.96 20.24
CA GLU A 767 -64.55 23.15 19.14
C GLU A 767 -64.18 24.38 18.30
N THR A 768 -64.64 24.33 17.05
CA THR A 768 -64.83 25.42 16.10
C THR A 768 -65.02 26.83 16.70
N ASN A 769 -64.16 27.77 16.31
CA ASN A 769 -64.52 29.00 15.57
C ASN A 769 -63.28 29.74 15.07
#